data_AF-A0A8T7ETU8-F1
#
_entry.id   AF-A0A8T7ETU8-F1
#
_cell.length_a   1.000
_cell.length_b   1.000
_cell.length_c   1.000
_cell.angle_alpha   90.00
_cell.angle_beta   90.00
_cell.angle_gamma   90.00
#
_symmetry.space_group_name_H-M   'P 1'
#
loop_
_entity.id
_entity.type
_entity.pdbx_description
1 polymer ?
#
loop_
_entity_poly.entity_id
_entity_poly.type
_entity_poly.pdbx_seq_one_letter_code
_entity_poly.pdbx_strand_id
1 'polypeptide(L)'
;MKASHSRIQLAGVALLLAVMVMSVALPAAAQAPRPMRHVPVDAAGRGEPVAAVDLSHSVVQADGRVQVIVTLAGAPAVTDYLAAGGRGSHAAALGTASIREAQLRAEHDVFAAGASSLGATVVNSSAFLVNTVTVAVAPDQVAALLRLPGVVSVHANRVINRDDTTSIPLIRAPEVWEVAGFDGAGVVIGIADTGVDYIHTHFGGSGNYADNPDTTNGTDSLLFPAPIPGGYGDPKVIGGYDYVGDLYDAATPGLDTPAPDEDPMDCAEALGGGHGSHVAGTAAGYGVVQATGATYTGPMDTTYYGSFPNPTAALRIGPGVAPGASLVALRIFGCNGSVGTDVLLDAIEDAVTGTYPTSIAAAQVPVDVLNMSLGSSYGGALPDDPLIVAQEAATAAGMIIVDSAGNSGNIPLITGSPSSANSVISVSSSLDTSAVGDVVVHHNSGLGSPGAYPGAAAAFNNGSAIPFTGDLVVAQPLNGCATLTNPTEVAGNVVLIQRGSCAFVDKANNGLDAGATGVIIYNNAGDALVTMSADGIDPSFNLPAYFLGQTNGTALKNSYDDAIANSTPLPSVTFDFGTPAVYAPEVSDQLSSFEPRGGVVRSIGDLTLKPNVTAPGNTITSARSGTGNGLYVISGTSMASPHVTGFAALLRHKYTSAPVSQIKALIMNTANHNVFTGALNLPPQHVGSGRVDAVDAIDAEIIAYATDNPDNVALSFGYPHVLTGTTYTVTKTVMIQNLSANSYDLDVSYQVRSDHPNVTVTVNPSSVTLAGNGSATVDVTFEAMLDNAATNVNTYEPMIGDTSPMPEEAGILLLEDQGMLHPDLRVPVYGMPQITAAMDATTDLGNAFQGINVVFSGTGVDTSGSGGVGADIVSLATLTEAGRRGSGG
;
A
#
# COMPACT_ATOMS: atom_id res chain seq x y z
N MET A 1 67.31 -10.48 51.03
CA MET A 1 68.32 -9.48 51.49
C MET A 1 67.62 -8.14 51.68
N LYS A 2 68.17 -7.24 52.52
CA LYS A 2 67.85 -5.79 52.76
C LYS A 2 66.54 -5.18 52.18
N ALA A 3 65.71 -4.41 52.89
CA ALA A 3 65.62 -4.10 54.34
C ALA A 3 64.27 -3.41 54.69
N SER A 4 63.79 -3.63 55.92
CA SER A 4 62.86 -2.83 56.77
C SER A 4 62.44 -1.42 56.30
N HIS A 5 61.16 -0.99 56.39
CA HIS A 5 60.41 -0.56 57.61
C HIS A 5 58.94 -0.14 57.20
N SER A 6 57.92 0.12 58.06
CA SER A 6 57.64 -0.20 59.49
C SER A 6 56.25 0.30 59.96
N ARG A 7 55.43 -0.58 60.59
CA ARG A 7 54.35 -0.33 61.61
C ARG A 7 53.09 0.49 61.20
N ILE A 8 51.89 -0.12 61.24
CA ILE A 8 50.90 -0.21 62.36
C ILE A 8 50.20 1.11 62.73
N GLN A 9 48.88 1.17 62.53
CA GLN A 9 47.92 1.52 63.59
C GLN A 9 46.50 0.98 63.30
N LEU A 10 45.70 0.77 64.36
CA LEU A 10 44.29 0.39 64.31
C LEU A 10 43.40 1.63 64.51
N ALA A 11 42.29 1.70 63.77
CA ALA A 11 41.02 2.23 64.25
C ALA A 11 39.90 1.70 63.34
N GLY A 12 38.77 1.27 63.92
CA GLY A 12 37.60 0.85 63.17
C GLY A 12 36.38 1.68 63.58
N VAL A 13 35.59 2.09 62.59
CA VAL A 13 34.24 2.65 62.76
C VAL A 13 33.38 2.04 61.65
N ALA A 14 32.17 1.59 61.98
CA ALA A 14 31.23 1.05 61.00
C ALA A 14 30.47 2.19 60.30
N LEU A 15 30.20 2.02 59.01
CA LEU A 15 29.25 2.86 58.26
C LEU A 15 28.48 2.00 57.26
N LEU A 16 27.27 2.44 56.90
CA LEU A 16 26.30 1.67 56.14
C LEU A 16 26.78 1.43 54.70
N LEU A 17 26.62 0.20 54.19
CA LEU A 17 26.57 -0.02 52.74
C LEU A 17 25.17 0.36 52.24
N ALA A 18 25.07 1.51 51.59
CA ALA A 18 24.05 1.70 50.56
C ALA A 18 24.57 1.00 49.29
N VAL A 19 23.89 -0.06 48.83
CA VAL A 19 24.28 -0.78 47.61
C VAL A 19 23.75 0.01 46.41
N MET A 20 24.57 0.95 45.93
CA MET A 20 24.29 1.70 44.71
C MET A 20 24.61 0.82 43.50
N VAL A 21 23.58 0.17 42.95
CA VAL A 21 23.72 -0.69 41.75
C VAL A 21 23.93 0.22 40.54
N MET A 22 25.19 0.39 40.12
CA MET A 22 25.48 0.88 38.77
C MET A 22 25.17 -0.24 37.76
N SER A 23 23.93 -0.26 37.28
CA SER A 23 23.57 -0.98 36.06
C SER A 23 24.28 -0.31 34.87
N VAL A 24 25.44 -0.84 34.49
CA VAL A 24 26.11 -0.47 33.25
C VAL A 24 25.19 -0.88 32.10
N ALA A 25 24.66 0.11 31.37
CA ALA A 25 23.86 -0.13 30.19
C ALA A 25 24.73 -0.83 29.13
N LEU A 26 24.38 -2.06 28.78
CA LEU A 26 24.84 -2.68 27.55
C LEU A 26 24.11 -2.01 26.38
N PRO A 27 24.77 -1.77 25.23
CA PRO A 27 24.06 -1.35 24.04
C PRO A 27 23.03 -2.41 23.66
N ALA A 28 21.88 -1.99 23.14
CA ALA A 28 20.83 -2.90 22.71
C ALA A 28 21.36 -3.85 21.63
N ALA A 29 21.50 -5.14 21.98
CA ALA A 29 21.75 -6.17 20.99
C ALA A 29 20.50 -6.27 20.10
N ALA A 30 20.69 -6.30 18.78
CA ALA A 30 19.62 -6.60 17.84
C ALA A 30 18.93 -7.90 18.28
N GLN A 31 17.62 -7.87 18.49
CA GLN A 31 16.88 -9.07 18.86
C GLN A 31 16.93 -10.05 17.68
N ALA A 32 17.40 -11.27 17.94
CA ALA A 32 17.22 -12.35 16.98
C ALA A 32 15.71 -12.53 16.71
N PRO A 33 15.30 -12.86 15.47
CA PRO A 33 13.89 -13.00 15.11
C PRO A 33 13.18 -13.95 16.07
N ARG A 34 11.97 -13.57 16.52
CA ARG A 34 11.18 -14.34 17.49
C ARG A 34 11.01 -15.78 16.93
N PRO A 35 11.33 -16.84 17.70
CA PRO A 35 11.15 -18.20 17.21
C PRO A 35 9.66 -18.43 16.92
N MET A 36 9.36 -18.89 15.69
CA MET A 36 7.99 -19.14 15.24
C MET A 36 7.22 -19.96 16.27
N ARG A 37 6.02 -19.47 16.64
CA ARG A 37 5.12 -20.12 17.60
C ARG A 37 4.85 -21.54 17.11
N HIS A 38 5.44 -22.52 17.79
CA HIS A 38 5.31 -23.93 17.39
C HIS A 38 3.82 -24.30 17.27
N VAL A 39 3.42 -24.68 16.06
CA VAL A 39 2.22 -25.50 15.86
C VAL A 39 2.44 -26.79 16.64
N PRO A 40 1.51 -27.22 17.51
CA PRO A 40 1.61 -28.51 18.18
C PRO A 40 1.60 -29.63 17.14
N VAL A 41 2.78 -30.23 16.91
CA VAL A 41 2.93 -31.46 16.13
C VAL A 41 2.72 -32.66 17.03
N ASP A 42 2.05 -33.69 16.50
CA ASP A 42 1.86 -34.95 17.20
C ASP A 42 3.19 -35.72 17.41
N ALA A 43 3.14 -36.82 18.16
CA ALA A 43 4.30 -37.67 18.41
C ALA A 43 4.84 -38.41 17.16
N ALA A 44 4.25 -38.17 15.98
CA ALA A 44 4.70 -38.65 14.67
C ALA A 44 5.10 -37.51 13.71
N GLY A 45 5.18 -36.25 14.20
CA GLY A 45 5.60 -35.08 13.43
C GLY A 45 4.53 -34.49 12.50
N ARG A 46 3.24 -34.71 12.79
CA ARG A 46 2.12 -34.25 11.96
C ARG A 46 1.38 -33.11 12.63
N GLY A 47 0.99 -32.10 11.84
CA GLY A 47 0.10 -31.04 12.32
C GLY A 47 -1.34 -31.53 12.54
N GLU A 48 -2.13 -30.71 13.24
CA GLU A 48 -3.57 -30.89 13.41
C GLU A 48 -4.33 -30.99 12.06
N PRO A 49 -5.55 -31.56 12.01
CA PRO A 49 -6.34 -31.69 10.79
C PRO A 49 -6.69 -30.33 10.18
N VAL A 50 -5.87 -29.87 9.24
CA VAL A 50 -6.02 -28.58 8.56
C VAL A 50 -7.39 -28.45 7.90
N ALA A 51 -7.95 -27.24 7.91
CA ALA A 51 -9.10 -26.90 7.09
C ALA A 51 -8.82 -27.19 5.60
N ALA A 52 -9.86 -27.27 4.78
CA ALA A 52 -9.66 -27.39 3.34
C ALA A 52 -8.93 -26.15 2.81
N VAL A 53 -7.76 -26.33 2.19
CA VAL A 53 -7.01 -25.26 1.50
C VAL A 53 -7.96 -24.55 0.55
N ASP A 54 -8.05 -23.23 0.67
CA ASP A 54 -8.82 -22.44 -0.27
C ASP A 54 -8.02 -22.29 -1.57
N LEU A 55 -8.69 -22.58 -2.68
CA LEU A 55 -8.14 -22.56 -4.04
C LEU A 55 -8.86 -21.53 -4.92
N SER A 56 -9.80 -20.75 -4.35
CA SER A 56 -10.62 -19.76 -5.05
C SER A 56 -9.81 -18.65 -5.75
N HIS A 57 -8.61 -18.36 -5.25
CA HIS A 57 -7.67 -17.36 -5.77
C HIS A 57 -6.37 -17.97 -6.32
N SER A 58 -6.34 -19.31 -6.53
CA SER A 58 -5.17 -20.04 -7.02
C SER A 58 -4.99 -19.85 -8.53
N VAL A 59 -3.74 -19.64 -8.97
CA VAL A 59 -3.35 -19.71 -10.40
C VAL A 59 -3.73 -21.08 -10.98
N VAL A 60 -4.42 -21.10 -12.12
CA VAL A 60 -4.93 -22.33 -12.77
C VAL A 60 -4.28 -22.52 -14.14
N GLN A 61 -3.65 -23.67 -14.34
CA GLN A 61 -3.01 -24.04 -15.60
C GLN A 61 -4.04 -24.41 -16.68
N ALA A 62 -3.67 -24.29 -17.96
CA ALA A 62 -4.53 -24.66 -19.10
C ALA A 62 -5.01 -26.13 -19.12
N ASP A 63 -4.38 -27.03 -18.36
CA ASP A 63 -4.80 -28.43 -18.19
C ASP A 63 -5.75 -28.69 -17.00
N GLY A 64 -6.09 -27.64 -16.23
CA GLY A 64 -6.96 -27.69 -15.07
C GLY A 64 -6.27 -28.01 -13.74
N ARG A 65 -4.94 -28.08 -13.70
CA ARG A 65 -4.17 -28.13 -12.44
C ARG A 65 -4.12 -26.75 -11.77
N VAL A 66 -4.10 -26.75 -10.44
CA VAL A 66 -3.95 -25.57 -9.58
C VAL A 66 -2.49 -25.45 -9.13
N GLN A 67 -1.97 -24.22 -9.08
CA GLN A 67 -0.66 -23.94 -8.50
C GLN A 67 -0.80 -23.65 -7.00
N VAL A 68 -0.01 -24.37 -6.18
CA VAL A 68 0.02 -24.23 -4.73
C VAL A 68 1.45 -24.10 -4.22
N ILE A 69 1.68 -23.21 -3.26
CA ILE A 69 2.97 -23.01 -2.60
C ILE A 69 3.02 -23.93 -1.38
N VAL A 70 4.03 -24.79 -1.33
CA VAL A 70 4.22 -25.78 -0.26
C VAL A 70 5.38 -25.34 0.63
N THR A 71 5.07 -24.99 1.88
CA THR A 71 6.07 -24.60 2.88
C THR A 71 6.70 -25.83 3.51
N LEU A 72 8.03 -25.90 3.51
CA LEU A 72 8.82 -27.03 4.01
C LEU A 72 9.49 -26.71 5.35
N ALA A 73 9.71 -27.76 6.14
CA ALA A 73 10.31 -27.68 7.46
C ALA A 73 11.81 -27.38 7.37
N GLY A 74 12.28 -26.51 8.27
CA GLY A 74 13.68 -26.06 8.32
C GLY A 74 13.78 -24.54 8.17
N ALA A 75 14.82 -23.94 8.74
CA ALA A 75 15.04 -22.50 8.65
C ALA A 75 15.51 -22.12 7.23
N PRO A 76 14.96 -21.04 6.64
CA PRO A 76 15.38 -20.49 5.35
C PRO A 76 16.72 -19.74 5.47
N ALA A 77 17.45 -19.58 4.37
CA ALA A 77 18.86 -19.15 4.40
C ALA A 77 19.09 -17.72 4.92
N VAL A 78 18.07 -16.86 4.88
CA VAL A 78 18.07 -15.52 5.49
C VAL A 78 18.37 -15.56 6.99
N THR A 79 18.06 -16.65 7.70
CA THR A 79 18.43 -16.79 9.13
C THR A 79 19.95 -16.81 9.33
N ASP A 80 20.68 -17.43 8.41
CA ASP A 80 22.15 -17.52 8.43
C ASP A 80 22.78 -16.23 7.89
N TYR A 81 22.14 -15.56 6.92
CA TYR A 81 22.49 -14.19 6.50
C TYR A 81 22.43 -13.21 7.69
N LEU A 82 21.32 -13.20 8.43
CA LEU A 82 21.13 -12.37 9.62
C LEU A 82 22.16 -12.69 10.72
N ALA A 83 22.38 -13.98 11.01
CA ALA A 83 23.36 -14.43 11.99
C ALA A 83 24.81 -14.05 11.63
N ALA A 84 25.12 -13.93 10.33
CA ALA A 84 26.41 -13.49 9.81
C ALA A 84 26.54 -11.95 9.66
N GLY A 85 25.57 -11.17 10.15
CA GLY A 85 25.62 -9.70 10.20
C GLY A 85 24.76 -8.97 9.16
N GLY A 86 24.01 -9.71 8.34
CA GLY A 86 23.02 -9.17 7.38
C GLY A 86 23.58 -8.07 6.47
N ARG A 87 22.78 -7.03 6.20
CA ARG A 87 23.16 -5.87 5.36
C ARG A 87 24.46 -5.21 5.81
N GLY A 88 24.75 -5.19 7.11
CA GLY A 88 25.99 -4.64 7.70
C GLY A 88 27.25 -5.49 7.46
N SER A 89 27.13 -6.69 6.87
CA SER A 89 28.24 -7.54 6.43
C SER A 89 27.90 -8.29 5.14
N HIS A 90 27.07 -7.67 4.29
CA HIS A 90 26.29 -8.27 3.20
C HIS A 90 27.01 -9.37 2.41
N ALA A 91 28.16 -9.10 1.79
CA ALA A 91 28.87 -10.10 0.97
C ALA A 91 29.36 -11.33 1.75
N ALA A 92 29.75 -11.17 3.03
CA ALA A 92 30.15 -12.29 3.88
C ALA A 92 28.93 -13.05 4.43
N ALA A 93 27.84 -12.33 4.69
CA ALA A 93 26.56 -12.91 5.11
C ALA A 93 25.92 -13.75 3.99
N LEU A 94 25.90 -13.24 2.76
CA LEU A 94 25.42 -13.94 1.57
C LEU A 94 26.28 -15.17 1.24
N GLY A 95 27.61 -15.06 1.38
CA GLY A 95 28.52 -16.20 1.28
C GLY A 95 28.35 -17.27 2.39
N THR A 96 27.64 -16.96 3.47
CA THR A 96 27.22 -17.93 4.49
C THR A 96 25.86 -18.53 4.16
N ALA A 97 24.88 -17.69 3.82
CA ALA A 97 23.52 -18.09 3.49
C ALA A 97 23.42 -19.01 2.27
N SER A 98 24.15 -18.71 1.18
CA SER A 98 24.20 -19.55 -0.02
C SER A 98 24.61 -21.01 0.24
N ILE A 99 25.37 -21.29 1.31
CA ILE A 99 25.72 -22.66 1.73
C ILE A 99 24.50 -23.38 2.34
N ARG A 100 23.63 -22.67 3.06
CA ARG A 100 22.37 -23.19 3.62
C ARG A 100 21.29 -23.31 2.54
N GLU A 101 21.22 -22.33 1.65
CA GLU A 101 20.33 -22.32 0.48
C GLU A 101 20.60 -23.51 -0.45
N ALA A 102 21.86 -23.80 -0.76
CA ALA A 102 22.24 -24.97 -1.56
C ALA A 102 21.90 -26.32 -0.88
N GLN A 103 21.77 -26.36 0.45
CA GLN A 103 21.24 -27.53 1.17
C GLN A 103 19.72 -27.60 1.01
N LEU A 104 19.03 -26.47 1.20
CA LEU A 104 17.57 -26.38 1.04
C LEU A 104 17.12 -26.78 -0.37
N ARG A 105 17.78 -26.30 -1.44
CA ARG A 105 17.43 -26.71 -2.81
C ARG A 105 17.64 -28.23 -3.04
N ALA A 106 18.58 -28.87 -2.34
CA ALA A 106 18.71 -30.34 -2.36
C ALA A 106 17.65 -31.05 -1.48
N GLU A 107 17.10 -30.40 -0.46
CA GLU A 107 15.90 -30.86 0.26
C GLU A 107 14.64 -30.72 -0.63
N HIS A 108 14.57 -29.66 -1.46
CA HIS A 108 13.50 -29.42 -2.44
C HIS A 108 13.46 -30.48 -3.55
N ASP A 109 14.61 -30.90 -4.08
CA ASP A 109 14.70 -32.03 -5.04
C ASP A 109 14.05 -33.32 -4.50
N VAL A 110 14.26 -33.60 -3.21
CA VAL A 110 13.69 -34.78 -2.54
C VAL A 110 12.17 -34.63 -2.36
N PHE A 111 11.70 -33.43 -2.01
CA PHE A 111 10.26 -33.13 -1.99
C PHE A 111 9.63 -33.26 -3.39
N ALA A 112 10.24 -32.69 -4.42
CA ALA A 112 9.78 -32.72 -5.80
C ALA A 112 9.64 -34.16 -6.34
N ALA A 113 10.62 -35.02 -6.05
CA ALA A 113 10.54 -36.45 -6.36
C ALA A 113 9.32 -37.12 -5.68
N GLY A 114 9.03 -36.77 -4.43
CA GLY A 114 7.83 -37.21 -3.71
C GLY A 114 6.53 -36.68 -4.33
N ALA A 115 6.44 -35.38 -4.59
CA ALA A 115 5.27 -34.71 -5.16
C ALA A 115 4.93 -35.22 -6.58
N SER A 116 5.93 -35.58 -7.38
CA SER A 116 5.73 -36.17 -8.71
C SER A 116 4.89 -37.46 -8.68
N SER A 117 4.91 -38.22 -7.58
CA SER A 117 4.09 -39.43 -7.40
C SER A 117 2.59 -39.15 -7.24
N LEU A 118 2.22 -37.89 -6.95
CA LEU A 118 0.85 -37.39 -6.91
C LEU A 118 0.43 -36.72 -8.24
N GLY A 119 1.30 -36.72 -9.26
CA GLY A 119 1.08 -36.00 -10.52
C GLY A 119 1.34 -34.49 -10.43
N ALA A 120 2.04 -34.03 -9.40
CA ALA A 120 2.46 -32.62 -9.30
C ALA A 120 3.72 -32.37 -10.13
N THR A 121 3.84 -31.18 -10.73
CA THR A 121 5.10 -30.66 -11.30
C THR A 121 5.56 -29.45 -10.49
N VAL A 122 6.86 -29.33 -10.23
CA VAL A 122 7.43 -28.09 -9.69
C VAL A 122 7.25 -26.98 -10.73
N VAL A 123 6.88 -25.79 -10.26
CA VAL A 123 6.84 -24.54 -11.02
C VAL A 123 8.02 -23.67 -10.60
N ASN A 124 8.19 -23.48 -9.28
CA ASN A 124 9.23 -22.63 -8.70
C ASN A 124 9.66 -23.09 -7.28
N SER A 125 10.71 -22.51 -6.71
CA SER A 125 11.19 -22.75 -5.33
C SER A 125 12.05 -21.60 -4.77
N SER A 126 11.59 -20.95 -3.68
CA SER A 126 12.38 -19.99 -2.88
C SER A 126 13.03 -20.72 -1.69
N ALA A 127 14.28 -20.35 -1.39
CA ALA A 127 15.08 -20.98 -0.34
C ALA A 127 15.79 -19.98 0.59
N PHE A 128 15.94 -18.71 0.17
CA PHE A 128 16.61 -17.70 0.99
C PHE A 128 15.64 -17.01 1.94
N LEU A 129 14.55 -16.40 1.45
CA LEU A 129 13.58 -15.69 2.32
C LEU A 129 12.64 -16.66 3.04
N VAL A 130 12.07 -17.60 2.29
CA VAL A 130 11.21 -18.67 2.79
C VAL A 130 11.75 -20.02 2.33
N ASN A 131 11.18 -21.11 2.84
CA ASN A 131 11.54 -22.46 2.46
C ASN A 131 10.34 -23.11 1.76
N THR A 132 10.17 -22.82 0.46
CA THR A 132 8.95 -23.15 -0.27
C THR A 132 9.23 -23.79 -1.63
N VAL A 133 8.29 -24.63 -2.07
CA VAL A 133 8.25 -25.16 -3.44
C VAL A 133 6.85 -24.96 -4.00
N THR A 134 6.73 -24.22 -5.09
CA THR A 134 5.48 -24.03 -5.83
C THR A 134 5.27 -25.21 -6.76
N VAL A 135 4.10 -25.85 -6.69
CA VAL A 135 3.77 -27.02 -7.52
C VAL A 135 2.41 -26.87 -8.19
N ALA A 136 2.33 -27.27 -9.46
CA ALA A 136 1.08 -27.39 -10.21
C ALA A 136 0.54 -28.82 -10.12
N VAL A 137 -0.63 -29.00 -9.52
CA VAL A 137 -1.20 -30.31 -9.12
C VAL A 137 -2.70 -30.37 -9.38
N ALA A 138 -3.27 -31.58 -9.50
CA ALA A 138 -4.71 -31.76 -9.60
C ALA A 138 -5.42 -31.30 -8.30
N PRO A 139 -6.55 -30.57 -8.35
CA PRO A 139 -7.19 -29.99 -7.16
C PRO A 139 -7.58 -30.99 -6.07
N ASP A 140 -7.89 -32.25 -6.43
CA ASP A 140 -8.22 -33.32 -5.49
C ASP A 140 -6.99 -33.89 -4.75
N GLN A 141 -5.79 -33.66 -5.29
CA GLN A 141 -4.51 -34.14 -4.73
C GLN A 141 -3.80 -33.10 -3.84
N VAL A 142 -4.26 -31.84 -3.78
CA VAL A 142 -3.70 -30.80 -2.89
C VAL A 142 -3.66 -31.27 -1.43
N ALA A 143 -4.74 -31.92 -0.96
CA ALA A 143 -4.83 -32.48 0.39
C ALA A 143 -3.96 -33.74 0.64
N ALA A 144 -3.25 -34.23 -0.38
CA ALA A 144 -2.22 -35.26 -0.25
C ALA A 144 -0.80 -34.69 -0.13
N LEU A 145 -0.53 -33.46 -0.60
CA LEU A 145 0.75 -32.77 -0.41
C LEU A 145 1.04 -32.58 1.09
N LEU A 146 0.04 -32.20 1.88
CA LEU A 146 0.08 -32.11 3.36
C LEU A 146 0.44 -33.43 4.08
N ARG A 147 0.64 -34.54 3.36
CA ARG A 147 1.05 -35.85 3.90
C ARG A 147 2.45 -36.28 3.47
N LEU A 148 3.12 -35.47 2.64
CA LEU A 148 4.50 -35.72 2.25
C LEU A 148 5.45 -35.34 3.40
N PRO A 149 6.57 -36.08 3.61
CA PRO A 149 7.52 -35.76 4.66
C PRO A 149 8.09 -34.34 4.52
N GLY A 150 8.15 -33.60 5.63
CA GLY A 150 8.72 -32.25 5.66
C GLY A 150 7.75 -31.13 5.31
N VAL A 151 6.53 -31.39 4.84
CA VAL A 151 5.54 -30.34 4.57
C VAL A 151 4.98 -29.78 5.88
N VAL A 152 4.99 -28.45 6.01
CA VAL A 152 4.45 -27.69 7.15
C VAL A 152 3.05 -27.17 6.82
N SER A 153 2.89 -26.50 5.66
CA SER A 153 1.61 -25.98 5.18
C SER A 153 1.58 -25.92 3.65
N VAL A 154 0.37 -25.70 3.11
CA VAL A 154 0.11 -25.61 1.66
C VAL A 154 -0.89 -24.48 1.44
N HIS A 155 -0.47 -23.46 0.68
CA HIS A 155 -1.26 -22.29 0.33
C HIS A 155 -1.54 -22.25 -1.18
N ALA A 156 -2.54 -21.51 -1.62
CA ALA A 156 -2.69 -21.19 -3.03
C ALA A 156 -1.49 -20.34 -3.50
N ASN A 157 -0.98 -20.58 -4.71
CA ASN A 157 -0.23 -19.53 -5.41
C ASN A 157 -1.26 -18.47 -5.79
N ARG A 158 -1.31 -17.34 -5.07
CA ARG A 158 -2.39 -16.34 -5.22
C ARG A 158 -2.15 -15.53 -6.49
N VAL A 159 -3.22 -15.28 -7.24
CA VAL A 159 -3.28 -14.23 -8.26
C VAL A 159 -3.27 -12.87 -7.54
N ILE A 160 -2.25 -12.05 -7.82
CA ILE A 160 -2.10 -10.69 -7.30
C ILE A 160 -2.21 -9.70 -8.48
N ASN A 161 -2.99 -8.63 -8.31
CA ASN A 161 -3.23 -7.66 -9.38
C ASN A 161 -2.44 -6.37 -9.13
N ARG A 162 -2.26 -5.55 -10.16
CA ARG A 162 -1.80 -4.17 -9.98
C ARG A 162 -2.90 -3.36 -9.27
N ASP A 163 -2.54 -2.55 -8.29
CA ASP A 163 -3.48 -1.68 -7.58
C ASP A 163 -3.56 -0.31 -8.27
N ASP A 164 -3.65 -0.27 -9.61
CA ASP A 164 -3.40 0.92 -10.45
C ASP A 164 -3.90 2.22 -9.79
N THR A 165 -3.15 3.36 -9.85
CA THR A 165 -3.58 4.81 -9.76
C THR A 165 -2.99 5.77 -8.57
N THR A 166 -3.18 7.14 -8.28
CA THR A 166 -2.39 8.48 -8.41
C THR A 166 -1.85 9.32 -7.12
N SER A 167 -2.13 10.67 -6.91
CA SER A 167 -1.31 11.98 -6.87
C SER A 167 -0.03 12.26 -6.06
N ILE A 168 0.72 13.34 -6.42
CA ILE A 168 2.12 13.65 -6.00
C ILE A 168 2.30 14.66 -4.83
N PRO A 169 2.06 15.98 -5.00
CA PRO A 169 3.02 16.96 -4.46
C PRO A 169 2.89 17.34 -2.97
N LEU A 170 1.86 16.87 -2.27
CA LEU A 170 1.43 17.39 -0.95
C LEU A 170 2.24 16.89 0.28
N ILE A 171 3.32 16.11 0.13
CA ILE A 171 4.05 15.54 1.30
C ILE A 171 5.18 16.39 1.91
N ARG A 172 5.39 17.64 1.44
CA ARG A 172 6.55 18.50 1.78
C ARG A 172 7.93 17.88 1.47
N ALA A 173 8.05 17.10 0.39
CA ALA A 173 9.33 16.57 -0.06
C ALA A 173 10.36 17.65 -0.51
N PRO A 174 9.97 18.71 -1.26
CA PRO A 174 10.94 19.69 -1.76
C PRO A 174 11.66 20.48 -0.67
N GLU A 175 10.96 20.73 0.44
CA GLU A 175 11.50 21.38 1.63
C GLU A 175 12.60 20.52 2.31
N VAL A 176 12.51 19.19 2.22
CA VAL A 176 13.55 18.29 2.76
C VAL A 176 14.86 18.41 1.96
N TRP A 177 14.76 18.55 0.63
CA TRP A 177 15.93 18.74 -0.23
C TRP A 177 16.66 20.06 0.10
N GLU A 178 15.92 21.16 0.28
CA GLU A 178 16.50 22.47 0.60
C GLU A 178 17.02 22.57 2.05
N VAL A 179 16.17 22.23 3.03
CA VAL A 179 16.43 22.55 4.45
C VAL A 179 17.35 21.51 5.09
N ALA A 180 17.17 20.22 4.77
CA ALA A 180 17.92 19.13 5.39
C ALA A 180 19.06 18.61 4.50
N GLY A 181 19.02 18.86 3.18
CA GLY A 181 20.07 18.46 2.24
C GLY A 181 20.07 16.96 1.89
N PHE A 182 18.94 16.29 2.07
CA PHE A 182 18.76 14.87 1.73
C PHE A 182 17.74 14.71 0.59
N ASP A 183 18.16 14.05 -0.49
CA ASP A 183 17.37 13.82 -1.71
C ASP A 183 17.35 12.34 -2.13
N GLY A 184 17.81 11.44 -1.25
CA GLY A 184 17.96 10.01 -1.50
C GLY A 184 19.27 9.58 -2.17
N ALA A 185 20.24 10.48 -2.41
CA ALA A 185 21.54 10.10 -2.99
C ALA A 185 22.21 8.91 -2.25
N GLY A 186 22.68 7.92 -3.01
CA GLY A 186 23.30 6.70 -2.47
C GLY A 186 22.33 5.64 -1.92
N VAL A 187 21.02 5.84 -2.04
CA VAL A 187 19.98 4.87 -1.67
C VAL A 187 19.43 4.20 -2.94
N VAL A 188 19.23 2.89 -2.90
CA VAL A 188 18.66 2.11 -4.01
C VAL A 188 17.18 1.79 -3.75
N ILE A 189 16.31 2.21 -4.67
CA ILE A 189 14.88 1.90 -4.67
C ILE A 189 14.60 0.79 -5.69
N GLY A 190 13.91 -0.27 -5.25
CA GLY A 190 13.38 -1.32 -6.11
C GLY A 190 11.94 -1.01 -6.50
N ILE A 191 11.58 -1.20 -7.77
CA ILE A 191 10.23 -1.01 -8.29
C ILE A 191 9.71 -2.37 -8.80
N ALA A 192 8.87 -3.04 -8.01
CA ALA A 192 8.24 -4.31 -8.38
C ALA A 192 6.91 -4.04 -9.09
N ASP A 193 6.93 -4.04 -10.42
CA ASP A 193 5.83 -3.53 -11.26
C ASP A 193 5.90 -4.04 -12.73
N THR A 194 5.29 -3.34 -13.70
CA THR A 194 5.32 -3.66 -15.15
C THR A 194 6.66 -3.42 -15.84
N GLY A 195 7.68 -2.94 -15.10
CA GLY A 195 9.00 -2.53 -15.60
C GLY A 195 9.25 -1.03 -15.42
N VAL A 196 10.34 -0.51 -15.99
CA VAL A 196 10.60 0.95 -16.07
C VAL A 196 11.08 1.34 -17.46
N ASP A 197 10.43 2.31 -18.10
CA ASP A 197 10.88 2.92 -19.37
C ASP A 197 12.12 3.78 -19.13
N TYR A 198 13.29 3.14 -19.07
CA TYR A 198 14.57 3.81 -18.84
C TYR A 198 15.04 4.65 -20.05
N ILE A 199 14.34 4.62 -21.18
CA ILE A 199 14.58 5.52 -22.33
C ILE A 199 13.92 6.89 -22.10
N HIS A 200 12.88 6.95 -21.26
CA HIS A 200 12.14 8.17 -20.95
C HIS A 200 13.01 9.24 -20.26
N THR A 201 12.91 10.50 -20.69
CA THR A 201 13.79 11.59 -20.19
C THR A 201 13.62 11.89 -18.71
N HIS A 202 12.48 11.52 -18.10
CA HIS A 202 12.26 11.58 -16.64
C HIS A 202 13.30 10.75 -15.85
N PHE A 203 13.92 9.76 -16.49
CA PHE A 203 14.98 8.92 -15.92
C PHE A 203 16.37 9.18 -16.56
N GLY A 204 16.54 10.28 -17.29
CA GLY A 204 17.81 10.60 -17.95
C GLY A 204 18.07 9.87 -19.27
N GLY A 205 17.14 9.05 -19.75
CA GLY A 205 17.20 8.46 -21.09
C GLY A 205 17.08 9.52 -22.20
N SER A 206 17.36 9.13 -23.45
CA SER A 206 17.39 10.08 -24.58
C SER A 206 16.02 10.62 -25.01
N GLY A 207 14.93 9.96 -24.58
CA GLY A 207 13.58 10.21 -25.06
C GLY A 207 13.32 9.73 -26.50
N ASN A 208 14.22 8.93 -27.08
CA ASN A 208 14.15 8.45 -28.44
C ASN A 208 14.49 6.95 -28.53
N TYR A 209 13.46 6.11 -28.66
CA TYR A 209 13.59 4.65 -28.76
C TYR A 209 14.45 4.16 -29.93
N ALA A 210 14.68 4.98 -30.95
CA ALA A 210 15.62 4.63 -32.03
C ALA A 210 17.10 4.60 -31.60
N ASP A 211 17.43 5.14 -30.42
CA ASP A 211 18.78 5.08 -29.84
C ASP A 211 19.06 3.77 -29.08
N ASN A 212 18.01 3.01 -28.69
CA ASN A 212 18.12 1.68 -28.08
C ASN A 212 17.33 0.64 -28.91
N PRO A 213 17.94 0.05 -29.95
CA PRO A 213 17.26 -0.83 -30.90
C PRO A 213 17.08 -2.29 -30.45
N ASP A 214 17.54 -2.68 -29.25
CA ASP A 214 17.60 -4.09 -28.81
C ASP A 214 16.35 -4.59 -28.04
N THR A 215 15.38 -3.69 -27.77
CA THR A 215 14.10 -3.91 -27.04
C THR A 215 13.11 -4.89 -27.69
N THR A 216 13.61 -5.77 -28.57
CA THR A 216 12.86 -6.79 -29.32
C THR A 216 13.67 -8.06 -29.62
N ASN A 217 14.96 -8.14 -29.26
CA ASN A 217 15.83 -9.26 -29.66
C ASN A 217 16.77 -9.79 -28.56
N GLY A 218 16.99 -9.09 -27.44
CA GLY A 218 17.71 -9.60 -26.27
C GLY A 218 19.17 -9.96 -26.56
N THR A 219 19.93 -9.04 -27.18
CA THR A 219 21.29 -9.31 -27.65
C THR A 219 22.38 -8.39 -27.06
N ASP A 220 22.67 -8.64 -25.78
CA ASP A 220 24.00 -8.40 -25.17
C ASP A 220 24.43 -6.92 -25.10
N SER A 221 23.48 -5.98 -25.14
CA SER A 221 23.74 -4.53 -25.07
C SER A 221 22.56 -3.73 -24.50
N LEU A 222 22.13 -4.02 -23.27
CA LEU A 222 21.10 -3.24 -22.57
C LEU A 222 21.59 -1.83 -22.23
N LEU A 223 21.13 -0.84 -23.01
CA LEU A 223 21.57 0.56 -22.95
C LEU A 223 20.78 1.37 -21.91
N PHE A 224 21.03 1.11 -20.62
CA PHE A 224 20.63 2.04 -19.57
C PHE A 224 21.25 3.44 -19.79
N PRO A 225 20.59 4.52 -19.30
CA PRO A 225 21.10 5.88 -19.43
C PRO A 225 22.53 6.05 -18.89
N ALA A 226 23.36 6.78 -19.63
CA ALA A 226 24.62 7.25 -19.08
C ALA A 226 24.36 8.26 -17.93
N PRO A 227 25.22 8.33 -16.90
CA PRO A 227 25.10 9.35 -15.86
C PRO A 227 25.04 10.76 -16.43
N ILE A 228 24.04 11.54 -16.00
CA ILE A 228 23.82 12.89 -16.52
C ILE A 228 24.96 13.81 -16.05
N PRO A 229 25.61 14.61 -16.92
CA PRO A 229 26.63 15.57 -16.51
C PRO A 229 26.07 16.61 -15.53
N GLY A 230 26.51 16.56 -14.28
CA GLY A 230 26.03 17.40 -13.18
C GLY A 230 24.95 16.75 -12.29
N GLY A 231 24.50 15.54 -12.62
CA GLY A 231 23.69 14.69 -11.76
C GLY A 231 24.52 13.83 -10.79
N TYR A 232 23.89 12.79 -10.25
CA TYR A 232 24.32 12.04 -9.07
C TYR A 232 25.48 11.03 -9.25
N GLY A 233 26.19 11.09 -10.38
CA GLY A 233 27.37 10.26 -10.66
C GLY A 233 27.06 8.91 -11.32
N ASP A 234 25.95 8.28 -10.95
CA ASP A 234 25.44 7.02 -11.52
C ASP A 234 24.21 7.23 -12.43
N PRO A 235 23.78 6.22 -13.22
CA PRO A 235 22.49 6.21 -13.91
C PRO A 235 21.31 6.35 -12.94
N LYS A 236 20.15 6.81 -13.44
CA LYS A 236 18.91 6.76 -12.65
C LYS A 236 18.42 5.32 -12.50
N VAL A 237 18.24 4.61 -13.61
CA VAL A 237 17.98 3.17 -13.61
C VAL A 237 19.32 2.47 -13.78
N ILE A 238 19.78 1.80 -12.73
CA ILE A 238 21.12 1.17 -12.67
C ILE A 238 21.10 -0.30 -13.11
N GLY A 239 19.91 -0.89 -13.25
CA GLY A 239 19.72 -2.27 -13.62
C GLY A 239 18.30 -2.77 -13.34
N GLY A 240 18.13 -4.08 -13.44
CA GLY A 240 16.87 -4.77 -13.17
C GLY A 240 16.82 -6.15 -13.81
N TYR A 241 15.63 -6.74 -13.85
CA TYR A 241 15.34 -8.02 -14.51
C TYR A 241 13.87 -8.13 -14.88
N ASP A 242 13.55 -8.87 -15.95
CA ASP A 242 12.19 -9.30 -16.26
C ASP A 242 11.99 -10.76 -15.86
N TYR A 243 11.12 -10.97 -14.88
CA TYR A 243 10.81 -12.28 -14.34
C TYR A 243 9.76 -13.03 -15.18
N VAL A 244 9.09 -12.37 -16.14
CA VAL A 244 7.82 -12.84 -16.71
C VAL A 244 7.59 -12.64 -18.21
N GLY A 245 8.07 -11.56 -18.82
CA GLY A 245 7.87 -11.24 -20.23
C GLY A 245 6.48 -10.69 -20.60
N ASP A 246 6.40 -10.02 -21.76
CA ASP A 246 5.25 -9.22 -22.24
C ASP A 246 3.85 -9.85 -22.13
N LEU A 247 3.75 -11.17 -22.30
CA LEU A 247 2.47 -11.89 -22.45
C LEU A 247 1.98 -12.57 -21.16
N TYR A 248 2.70 -12.45 -20.04
CA TYR A 248 2.39 -13.16 -18.81
C TYR A 248 1.17 -12.60 -18.08
N ASP A 249 0.25 -13.50 -17.71
CA ASP A 249 -0.88 -13.22 -16.83
C ASP A 249 -1.23 -14.44 -15.99
N ALA A 250 -0.97 -14.36 -14.68
CA ALA A 250 -1.24 -15.42 -13.71
C ALA A 250 -2.74 -15.79 -13.59
N ALA A 251 -3.65 -14.92 -14.01
CA ALA A 251 -5.09 -15.17 -14.01
C ALA A 251 -5.58 -15.94 -15.26
N THR A 252 -4.80 -15.97 -16.36
CA THR A 252 -5.22 -16.54 -17.64
C THR A 252 -4.55 -17.90 -17.89
N PRO A 253 -5.29 -19.02 -17.87
CA PRO A 253 -4.74 -20.35 -18.10
C PRO A 253 -4.05 -20.47 -19.47
N GLY A 254 -2.76 -20.79 -19.47
CA GLY A 254 -1.91 -20.82 -20.67
C GLY A 254 -1.08 -19.56 -20.92
N LEU A 255 -1.31 -18.49 -20.14
CA LEU A 255 -0.38 -17.36 -19.94
C LEU A 255 0.26 -17.39 -18.53
N ASP A 256 -0.10 -18.40 -17.71
CA ASP A 256 0.36 -18.63 -16.33
C ASP A 256 1.81 -19.19 -16.22
N THR A 257 2.60 -19.07 -17.28
CA THR A 257 4.00 -19.55 -17.32
C THR A 257 4.94 -18.39 -17.63
N PRO A 258 5.81 -17.98 -16.68
CA PRO A 258 6.76 -16.90 -16.90
C PRO A 258 7.75 -17.17 -18.04
N ALA A 259 8.11 -16.12 -18.78
CA ALA A 259 9.12 -16.12 -19.84
C ALA A 259 10.20 -15.04 -19.57
N PRO A 260 11.05 -15.23 -18.54
CA PRO A 260 12.00 -14.21 -18.07
C PRO A 260 13.15 -13.90 -19.03
N ASP A 261 13.61 -12.65 -19.01
CA ASP A 261 14.83 -12.18 -19.68
C ASP A 261 15.48 -10.96 -18.99
N GLU A 262 16.59 -10.44 -19.53
CA GLU A 262 17.37 -9.38 -18.88
C GLU A 262 16.82 -7.95 -19.03
N ASP A 263 15.81 -7.68 -19.86
CA ASP A 263 15.31 -6.31 -20.14
C ASP A 263 14.05 -5.94 -19.30
N PRO A 264 14.19 -5.21 -18.17
CA PRO A 264 13.06 -4.80 -17.33
C PRO A 264 12.28 -3.61 -17.91
N MET A 265 12.24 -3.47 -19.24
CA MET A 265 11.57 -2.39 -19.96
C MET A 265 10.06 -2.40 -19.69
N ASP A 266 9.50 -1.26 -19.32
CA ASP A 266 8.05 -1.12 -19.20
C ASP A 266 7.41 -1.08 -20.58
N CYS A 267 6.36 -1.86 -20.82
CA CYS A 267 5.62 -1.76 -22.07
C CYS A 267 5.05 -0.33 -22.24
N ALA A 268 4.98 0.14 -23.49
CA ALA A 268 4.30 1.39 -23.80
C ALA A 268 2.88 1.39 -23.19
N GLU A 269 2.42 2.54 -22.67
CA GLU A 269 1.12 2.61 -21.98
C GLU A 269 -0.06 2.25 -22.91
N ALA A 270 0.06 2.53 -24.21
CA ALA A 270 -0.89 2.09 -25.23
C ALA A 270 -0.94 0.56 -25.47
N LEU A 271 -0.07 -0.21 -24.79
CA LEU A 271 -0.06 -1.68 -24.74
C LEU A 271 -0.45 -2.23 -23.36
N GLY A 272 -0.82 -1.38 -22.39
CA GLY A 272 -1.27 -1.76 -21.04
C GLY A 272 -0.24 -1.62 -19.92
N GLY A 273 1.03 -1.36 -20.28
CA GLY A 273 2.10 -1.04 -19.32
C GLY A 273 2.09 0.43 -18.90
N GLY A 274 3.26 0.98 -18.57
CA GLY A 274 3.41 2.36 -18.11
C GLY A 274 3.16 2.57 -16.63
N HIS A 275 2.65 1.56 -15.92
CA HIS A 275 2.36 1.63 -14.50
C HIS A 275 3.66 1.73 -13.68
N GLY A 276 4.61 0.83 -13.89
CA GLY A 276 5.91 0.83 -13.22
C GLY A 276 6.75 2.07 -13.53
N SER A 277 6.72 2.57 -14.78
CA SER A 277 7.33 3.87 -15.13
C SER A 277 6.69 5.02 -14.38
N HIS A 278 5.37 4.98 -14.20
CA HIS A 278 4.66 6.00 -13.46
C HIS A 278 5.03 5.96 -11.96
N VAL A 279 5.05 4.78 -11.33
CA VAL A 279 5.47 4.54 -9.94
C VAL A 279 6.92 4.97 -9.71
N ALA A 280 7.85 4.51 -10.56
CA ALA A 280 9.26 4.86 -10.53
C ALA A 280 9.48 6.38 -10.66
N GLY A 281 8.73 7.01 -11.55
CA GLY A 281 8.77 8.45 -11.78
C GLY A 281 8.30 9.26 -10.57
N THR A 282 7.33 8.72 -9.81
CA THR A 282 6.83 9.29 -8.56
C THR A 282 7.84 9.14 -7.41
N ALA A 283 8.48 7.98 -7.28
CA ALA A 283 9.44 7.73 -6.22
C ALA A 283 10.73 8.55 -6.37
N ALA A 284 11.32 8.59 -7.58
CA ALA A 284 12.68 9.09 -7.77
C ALA A 284 13.01 9.71 -9.14
N GLY A 285 12.04 10.02 -10.00
CA GLY A 285 12.33 10.63 -11.31
C GLY A 285 12.97 12.03 -11.20
N TYR A 286 13.71 12.46 -12.21
CA TYR A 286 14.42 13.76 -12.21
C TYR A 286 13.56 14.97 -12.59
N GLY A 287 12.41 14.75 -13.23
CA GLY A 287 11.59 15.80 -13.84
C GLY A 287 11.91 16.04 -15.32
N VAL A 288 10.98 16.66 -16.05
CA VAL A 288 11.05 16.88 -17.50
C VAL A 288 10.69 18.33 -17.85
N VAL A 289 11.61 19.02 -18.53
CA VAL A 289 11.47 20.45 -18.90
C VAL A 289 10.41 20.61 -19.99
N GLN A 290 9.40 21.47 -19.77
CA GLN A 290 8.23 21.56 -20.66
C GLN A 290 8.60 22.03 -22.07
N ALA A 291 9.49 23.03 -22.14
CA ALA A 291 9.91 23.69 -23.38
C ALA A 291 10.85 22.87 -24.28
N THR A 292 11.46 21.79 -23.76
CA THR A 292 12.45 20.99 -24.51
C THR A 292 12.16 19.49 -24.51
N GLY A 293 11.35 18.98 -23.57
CA GLY A 293 11.16 17.55 -23.34
C GLY A 293 12.38 16.84 -22.73
N ALA A 294 13.46 17.57 -22.43
CA ALA A 294 14.67 17.02 -21.83
C ALA A 294 14.54 16.85 -20.32
N THR A 295 15.37 15.99 -19.74
CA THR A 295 15.52 15.81 -18.29
C THR A 295 15.82 17.12 -17.59
N TYR A 296 15.26 17.33 -16.41
CA TYR A 296 15.64 18.44 -15.55
C TYR A 296 16.98 18.17 -14.85
N THR A 297 17.89 19.14 -14.91
CA THR A 297 19.27 19.04 -14.37
C THR A 297 19.64 20.30 -13.56
N GLY A 298 18.65 21.02 -13.05
CA GLY A 298 18.87 22.14 -12.13
C GLY A 298 18.91 21.68 -10.67
N PRO A 299 19.00 22.61 -9.70
CA PRO A 299 19.00 22.26 -8.29
C PRO A 299 17.63 21.70 -7.84
N MET A 300 17.67 20.73 -6.94
CA MET A 300 16.49 20.19 -6.27
C MET A 300 16.25 20.97 -4.97
N ASP A 301 15.56 22.11 -5.07
CA ASP A 301 15.24 23.00 -3.93
C ASP A 301 13.88 23.69 -4.11
N THR A 302 13.41 24.48 -3.14
CA THR A 302 12.08 25.14 -3.25
C THR A 302 12.04 26.30 -4.26
N THR A 303 13.19 26.86 -4.67
CA THR A 303 13.28 27.92 -5.71
C THR A 303 12.69 27.43 -7.04
N TYR A 304 12.83 26.14 -7.32
CA TYR A 304 12.25 25.46 -8.48
C TYR A 304 10.70 25.51 -8.44
N TYR A 305 10.06 25.23 -7.29
CA TYR A 305 8.61 25.29 -7.11
C TYR A 305 8.10 26.73 -6.96
N GLY A 306 8.98 27.65 -6.58
CA GLY A 306 8.67 29.07 -6.42
C GLY A 306 7.60 29.31 -5.35
N SER A 307 6.90 30.44 -5.46
CA SER A 307 5.63 30.59 -4.77
C SER A 307 4.55 29.82 -5.53
N PHE A 308 4.15 28.66 -5.01
CA PHE A 308 3.01 27.89 -5.53
C PHE A 308 1.80 28.82 -5.76
N PRO A 309 1.10 28.76 -6.90
CA PRO A 309 1.15 27.74 -7.96
C PRO A 309 2.04 28.06 -9.18
N ASN A 310 3.05 28.95 -9.07
CA ASN A 310 3.93 29.31 -10.20
C ASN A 310 5.39 28.86 -9.99
N PRO A 311 5.79 27.66 -10.47
CA PRO A 311 7.19 27.25 -10.50
C PRO A 311 8.02 28.13 -11.45
N THR A 312 9.28 28.36 -11.09
CA THR A 312 10.17 29.29 -11.82
C THR A 312 10.73 28.68 -13.11
N ALA A 313 10.73 27.35 -13.20
CA ALA A 313 10.90 26.60 -14.43
C ALA A 313 9.54 26.05 -14.89
N ALA A 314 9.23 26.17 -16.19
CA ALA A 314 8.07 25.52 -16.76
C ALA A 314 8.39 24.05 -17.07
N LEU A 315 7.81 23.13 -16.31
CA LEU A 315 8.07 21.69 -16.38
C LEU A 315 6.80 20.90 -16.72
N ARG A 316 7.01 19.80 -17.47
CA ARG A 316 5.99 18.87 -17.94
C ARG A 316 5.72 17.77 -16.91
N ILE A 317 6.74 17.43 -16.14
CA ILE A 317 6.72 16.45 -15.05
C ILE A 317 7.70 17.01 -14.00
N GLY A 318 7.30 17.03 -12.72
CA GLY A 318 8.21 17.40 -11.63
C GLY A 318 9.05 16.21 -11.15
N PRO A 319 10.18 16.44 -10.45
CA PRO A 319 10.94 15.36 -9.82
C PRO A 319 10.06 14.52 -8.89
N GLY A 320 10.41 13.24 -8.76
CA GLY A 320 9.88 12.37 -7.72
C GLY A 320 10.44 12.74 -6.34
N VAL A 321 9.92 12.11 -5.29
CA VAL A 321 10.21 12.47 -3.88
C VAL A 321 11.70 12.35 -3.50
N ALA A 322 12.41 11.37 -4.05
CA ALA A 322 13.84 11.14 -3.81
C ALA A 322 14.65 11.22 -5.13
N PRO A 323 14.84 12.42 -5.70
CA PRO A 323 15.44 12.57 -7.03
C PRO A 323 16.92 12.18 -7.10
N GLY A 324 17.60 12.02 -5.95
CA GLY A 324 18.96 11.49 -5.84
C GLY A 324 19.05 9.96 -5.78
N ALA A 325 17.98 9.25 -5.46
CA ALA A 325 18.00 7.78 -5.31
C ALA A 325 18.16 7.04 -6.66
N SER A 326 18.84 5.90 -6.66
CA SER A 326 18.92 5.01 -7.83
C SER A 326 17.72 4.07 -7.89
N LEU A 327 17.37 3.61 -9.10
CA LEU A 327 16.27 2.69 -9.36
C LEU A 327 16.78 1.34 -9.89
N VAL A 328 16.24 0.26 -9.34
CA VAL A 328 16.29 -1.09 -9.92
C VAL A 328 14.89 -1.49 -10.34
N ALA A 329 14.72 -1.87 -11.61
CA ALA A 329 13.43 -2.24 -12.17
C ALA A 329 13.20 -3.76 -12.05
N LEU A 330 12.17 -4.17 -11.31
CA LEU A 330 11.83 -5.58 -11.09
C LEU A 330 10.52 -5.85 -11.84
N ARG A 331 10.64 -6.27 -13.10
CA ARG A 331 9.49 -6.44 -13.98
C ARG A 331 8.83 -7.80 -13.69
N ILE A 332 7.67 -7.74 -13.04
CA ILE A 332 6.94 -8.89 -12.49
C ILE A 332 5.54 -9.04 -13.09
N PHE A 333 5.08 -8.06 -13.88
CA PHE A 333 3.87 -8.15 -14.70
C PHE A 333 4.25 -8.08 -16.19
N GLY A 334 3.55 -8.85 -17.02
CA GLY A 334 3.53 -8.61 -18.46
C GLY A 334 2.88 -7.27 -18.81
N CYS A 335 2.74 -6.94 -20.10
CA CYS A 335 2.12 -5.68 -20.50
C CYS A 335 0.68 -5.53 -19.97
N ASN A 336 -0.05 -6.64 -19.82
CA ASN A 336 -1.36 -6.69 -19.17
C ASN A 336 -1.43 -7.96 -18.33
N GLY A 337 -2.12 -7.90 -17.19
CA GLY A 337 -2.44 -9.08 -16.39
C GLY A 337 -2.05 -8.96 -14.93
N SER A 338 -1.83 -10.12 -14.33
CA SER A 338 -1.64 -10.35 -12.91
C SER A 338 -0.40 -11.20 -12.65
N VAL A 339 0.11 -11.16 -11.41
CA VAL A 339 1.34 -11.85 -11.00
C VAL A 339 1.03 -12.98 -10.02
N GLY A 340 1.87 -14.02 -10.05
CA GLY A 340 1.87 -15.12 -9.09
C GLY A 340 2.59 -14.72 -7.81
N THR A 341 2.17 -15.28 -6.68
CA THR A 341 2.86 -15.09 -5.40
C THR A 341 4.30 -15.62 -5.44
N ASP A 342 4.56 -16.66 -6.23
CA ASP A 342 5.89 -17.23 -6.40
C ASP A 342 6.87 -16.32 -7.17
N VAL A 343 6.40 -15.61 -8.21
CA VAL A 343 7.20 -14.57 -8.89
C VAL A 343 7.56 -13.42 -7.94
N LEU A 344 6.64 -13.05 -7.04
CA LEU A 344 6.93 -12.04 -6.00
C LEU A 344 7.98 -12.52 -5.01
N LEU A 345 7.98 -13.81 -4.62
CA LEU A 345 9.02 -14.35 -3.73
C LEU A 345 10.41 -14.20 -4.33
N ASP A 346 10.60 -14.54 -5.61
CA ASP A 346 11.89 -14.41 -6.29
C ASP A 346 12.33 -12.95 -6.41
N ALA A 347 11.43 -12.04 -6.82
CA ALA A 347 11.75 -10.62 -6.95
C ALA A 347 12.14 -9.96 -5.62
N ILE A 348 11.54 -10.37 -4.49
CA ILE A 348 11.92 -9.89 -3.15
C ILE A 348 13.22 -10.59 -2.69
N GLU A 349 13.44 -11.85 -3.03
CA GLU A 349 14.66 -12.64 -2.73
C GLU A 349 15.88 -12.02 -3.41
N ASP A 350 15.79 -11.69 -4.69
CA ASP A 350 16.82 -10.97 -5.45
C ASP A 350 16.98 -9.51 -5.01
N ALA A 351 15.90 -8.83 -4.61
CA ALA A 351 16.00 -7.47 -4.06
C ALA A 351 16.80 -7.38 -2.74
N VAL A 352 16.68 -8.39 -1.86
CA VAL A 352 17.40 -8.46 -0.58
C VAL A 352 18.85 -8.92 -0.75
N THR A 353 19.09 -9.86 -1.67
CA THR A 353 20.42 -10.43 -1.94
C THR A 353 21.24 -9.58 -2.90
N GLY A 354 20.60 -8.78 -3.76
CA GLY A 354 21.24 -8.03 -4.83
C GLY A 354 21.78 -8.91 -5.96
N THR A 355 21.33 -10.17 -6.09
CA THR A 355 21.90 -11.16 -7.04
C THR A 355 21.02 -11.49 -8.23
N TYR A 356 20.41 -10.47 -8.84
CA TYR A 356 19.50 -10.60 -9.99
C TYR A 356 20.10 -11.44 -11.14
N PRO A 357 19.29 -12.12 -11.97
CA PRO A 357 19.75 -13.09 -12.97
C PRO A 357 20.31 -12.45 -14.26
N THR A 358 21.00 -11.31 -14.14
CA THR A 358 21.45 -10.45 -15.24
C THR A 358 22.98 -10.31 -15.35
N SER A 359 23.46 -10.22 -16.59
CA SER A 359 24.82 -9.80 -16.96
C SER A 359 25.23 -8.40 -16.46
N ILE A 360 24.25 -7.54 -16.14
CA ILE A 360 24.46 -6.13 -15.82
C ILE A 360 25.06 -5.97 -14.42
N ALA A 361 26.39 -5.82 -14.36
CA ALA A 361 27.13 -5.71 -13.10
C ALA A 361 26.74 -4.50 -12.21
N ALA A 362 26.12 -3.45 -12.78
CA ALA A 362 25.59 -2.32 -12.03
C ALA A 362 24.23 -2.61 -11.35
N ALA A 363 23.50 -3.64 -11.82
CA ALA A 363 22.28 -4.12 -11.19
C ALA A 363 22.55 -4.85 -9.88
N GLN A 364 23.76 -5.43 -9.71
CA GLN A 364 24.11 -6.39 -8.66
C GLN A 364 24.30 -5.73 -7.27
N VAL A 365 23.22 -5.10 -6.77
CA VAL A 365 23.16 -4.33 -5.52
C VAL A 365 21.86 -4.58 -4.75
N PRO A 366 21.89 -4.69 -3.41
CA PRO A 366 20.69 -4.93 -2.62
C PRO A 366 19.85 -3.65 -2.47
N VAL A 367 18.55 -3.74 -2.73
CA VAL A 367 17.59 -2.63 -2.59
C VAL A 367 17.48 -2.17 -1.13
N ASP A 368 17.46 -0.86 -0.90
CA ASP A 368 17.20 -0.25 0.42
C ASP A 368 15.71 -0.04 0.69
N VAL A 369 14.93 0.30 -0.34
CA VAL A 369 13.48 0.52 -0.27
C VAL A 369 12.80 -0.15 -1.46
N LEU A 370 11.97 -1.15 -1.22
CA LEU A 370 11.15 -1.81 -2.24
C LEU A 370 9.74 -1.19 -2.24
N ASN A 371 9.27 -0.79 -3.42
CA ASN A 371 7.88 -0.42 -3.66
C ASN A 371 7.14 -1.56 -4.35
N MET A 372 5.99 -1.97 -3.82
CA MET A 372 5.09 -2.93 -4.47
C MET A 372 3.67 -2.35 -4.60
N SER A 373 3.37 -1.84 -5.80
CA SER A 373 2.11 -1.16 -6.11
C SER A 373 1.06 -2.15 -6.64
N LEU A 374 0.75 -3.13 -5.79
CA LEU A 374 0.04 -4.35 -6.16
C LEU A 374 -0.62 -5.01 -4.94
N GLY A 375 -1.70 -5.77 -5.18
CA GLY A 375 -2.50 -6.35 -4.11
C GLY A 375 -3.50 -7.42 -4.54
N SER A 376 -3.98 -8.16 -3.54
CA SER A 376 -5.16 -9.02 -3.63
C SER A 376 -6.03 -8.81 -2.40
N SER A 377 -7.28 -8.41 -2.61
CA SER A 377 -8.28 -8.10 -1.57
C SER A 377 -8.45 -9.26 -0.57
N TYR A 378 -8.88 -8.93 0.64
CA TYR A 378 -8.96 -9.87 1.76
C TYR A 378 -7.61 -10.57 2.01
N GLY A 379 -6.59 -9.76 2.27
CA GLY A 379 -5.24 -10.16 2.67
C GLY A 379 -5.17 -10.79 4.06
N GLY A 380 -6.07 -11.71 4.38
CA GLY A 380 -6.07 -12.40 5.67
C GLY A 380 -4.81 -13.22 5.86
N ALA A 381 -3.81 -12.65 6.54
CA ALA A 381 -2.61 -13.37 6.91
C ALA A 381 -2.94 -14.42 7.97
N LEU A 382 -3.31 -15.60 7.45
CA LEU A 382 -2.73 -16.84 7.92
C LEU A 382 -1.24 -16.53 8.21
N PRO A 383 -0.76 -16.63 9.46
CA PRO A 383 0.58 -16.13 9.82
C PRO A 383 1.73 -16.98 9.25
N ASP A 384 1.40 -17.91 8.37
CA ASP A 384 2.28 -18.74 7.55
C ASP A 384 2.03 -18.56 6.03
N ASP A 385 1.28 -17.52 5.59
CA ASP A 385 1.22 -17.07 4.18
C ASP A 385 2.67 -16.75 3.74
N PRO A 386 3.20 -17.42 2.70
CA PRO A 386 4.61 -17.35 2.36
C PRO A 386 5.06 -15.96 1.91
N LEU A 387 4.17 -15.14 1.33
CA LEU A 387 4.51 -13.79 0.90
C LEU A 387 4.72 -12.87 2.12
N ILE A 388 3.83 -12.98 3.10
CA ILE A 388 3.94 -12.26 4.37
C ILE A 388 5.23 -12.65 5.10
N VAL A 389 5.52 -13.95 5.23
CA VAL A 389 6.75 -14.43 5.88
C VAL A 389 8.01 -13.92 5.14
N ALA A 390 7.99 -13.88 3.79
CA ALA A 390 9.09 -13.35 3.00
C ALA A 390 9.31 -11.85 3.21
N GLN A 391 8.24 -11.05 3.28
CA GLN A 391 8.35 -9.61 3.54
C GLN A 391 8.84 -9.29 4.96
N GLU A 392 8.39 -10.03 5.97
CA GLU A 392 8.89 -9.88 7.35
C GLU A 392 10.39 -10.26 7.42
N ALA A 393 10.81 -11.31 6.71
CA ALA A 393 12.21 -11.73 6.63
C ALA A 393 13.10 -10.74 5.86
N ALA A 394 12.60 -10.21 4.74
CA ALA A 394 13.25 -9.18 3.94
C ALA A 394 13.39 -7.85 4.72
N THR A 395 12.39 -7.51 5.53
CA THR A 395 12.43 -6.33 6.39
C THR A 395 13.40 -6.52 7.56
N ALA A 396 13.45 -7.70 8.17
CA ALA A 396 14.49 -8.06 9.14
C ALA A 396 15.90 -8.03 8.53
N ALA A 397 16.05 -8.36 7.23
CA ALA A 397 17.29 -8.24 6.46
C ALA A 397 17.71 -6.78 6.17
N GLY A 398 16.85 -5.80 6.46
CA GLY A 398 17.15 -4.37 6.42
C GLY A 398 16.65 -3.62 5.19
N MET A 399 15.85 -4.26 4.33
CA MET A 399 15.11 -3.58 3.25
C MET A 399 13.84 -2.94 3.82
N ILE A 400 13.54 -1.70 3.46
CA ILE A 400 12.24 -1.08 3.77
C ILE A 400 11.26 -1.53 2.69
N ILE A 401 10.03 -1.89 3.04
CA ILE A 401 9.01 -2.32 2.08
C ILE A 401 7.77 -1.45 2.24
N VAL A 402 7.27 -0.93 1.12
CA VAL A 402 6.15 0.01 1.02
C VAL A 402 5.19 -0.50 -0.04
N ASP A 403 3.93 -0.73 0.35
CA ASP A 403 2.92 -1.37 -0.48
C ASP A 403 1.60 -0.57 -0.48
N SER A 404 0.84 -0.66 -1.57
CA SER A 404 -0.52 -0.11 -1.67
C SER A 404 -1.52 -0.77 -0.71
N ALA A 405 -2.48 -0.01 -0.18
CA ALA A 405 -3.57 -0.57 0.62
C ALA A 405 -4.61 -1.38 -0.21
N GLY A 406 -4.63 -1.17 -1.53
CA GLY A 406 -5.66 -1.65 -2.46
C GLY A 406 -6.64 -0.55 -2.87
N ASN A 407 -7.46 -0.75 -3.91
CA ASN A 407 -8.50 0.21 -4.34
C ASN A 407 -9.92 -0.38 -4.29
N SER A 408 -10.18 -1.31 -3.36
CA SER A 408 -11.41 -2.12 -3.36
C SER A 408 -12.66 -1.43 -2.76
N GLY A 409 -12.59 -0.13 -2.43
CA GLY A 409 -13.68 0.64 -1.85
C GLY A 409 -13.99 0.30 -0.38
N ASN A 410 -14.97 1.01 0.20
CA ASN A 410 -15.28 1.06 1.64
C ASN A 410 -15.90 -0.23 2.24
N ILE A 411 -15.39 -1.40 1.88
CA ILE A 411 -15.83 -2.72 2.35
C ILE A 411 -15.00 -3.11 3.59
N PRO A 412 -15.61 -3.38 4.75
CA PRO A 412 -14.86 -3.73 5.97
C PRO A 412 -13.92 -4.92 5.76
N LEU A 413 -12.70 -4.80 6.29
CA LEU A 413 -11.70 -5.87 6.39
C LEU A 413 -11.14 -6.34 5.03
N ILE A 414 -11.12 -5.46 4.02
CA ILE A 414 -10.74 -5.80 2.64
C ILE A 414 -9.26 -5.63 2.30
N THR A 415 -8.47 -4.96 3.16
CA THR A 415 -7.03 -4.65 2.91
C THR A 415 -6.25 -5.88 2.43
N GLY A 416 -5.41 -5.67 1.42
CA GLY A 416 -4.82 -6.77 0.65
C GLY A 416 -3.57 -7.42 1.25
N SER A 417 -3.25 -8.60 0.72
CA SER A 417 -1.88 -9.15 0.73
C SER A 417 -1.25 -8.71 -0.59
N PRO A 418 -0.05 -8.10 -0.60
CA PRO A 418 0.98 -8.17 0.45
C PRO A 418 0.92 -7.15 1.61
N SER A 419 0.37 -5.94 1.41
CA SER A 419 0.54 -4.80 2.34
C SER A 419 0.08 -5.03 3.79
N SER A 420 -0.74 -6.06 3.99
CA SER A 420 -1.00 -6.82 5.22
C SER A 420 0.17 -6.99 6.21
N ALA A 421 1.41 -7.30 5.79
CA ALA A 421 2.48 -7.73 6.70
C ALA A 421 2.84 -6.69 7.79
N ASN A 422 3.25 -7.11 8.99
CA ASN A 422 3.38 -6.20 10.14
C ASN A 422 4.45 -5.14 9.91
N SER A 423 5.62 -5.52 9.43
CA SER A 423 6.74 -4.60 9.21
C SER A 423 6.59 -3.70 7.98
N VAL A 424 5.85 -4.14 6.96
CA VAL A 424 5.55 -3.37 5.72
C VAL A 424 4.79 -2.09 6.03
N ILE A 425 5.05 -1.01 5.27
CA ILE A 425 4.30 0.24 5.33
C ILE A 425 3.17 0.19 4.29
N SER A 426 1.94 -0.02 4.76
CA SER A 426 0.73 0.01 3.91
C SER A 426 0.20 1.43 3.75
N VAL A 427 -0.06 1.86 2.51
CA VAL A 427 -0.35 3.26 2.18
C VAL A 427 -1.74 3.45 1.57
N SER A 428 -2.55 4.31 2.20
CA SER A 428 -3.82 4.84 1.68
C SER A 428 -3.61 6.10 0.84
N SER A 429 -4.57 6.46 -0.01
CA SER A 429 -4.54 7.61 -0.91
C SER A 429 -5.49 8.75 -0.50
N SER A 430 -5.03 10.00 -0.59
CA SER A 430 -5.82 11.22 -0.42
C SER A 430 -5.81 12.10 -1.68
N LEU A 431 -6.74 13.04 -1.77
CA LEU A 431 -6.67 14.12 -2.75
C LEU A 431 -5.45 15.03 -2.50
N ASP A 432 -4.90 15.57 -3.59
CA ASP A 432 -3.89 16.63 -3.54
C ASP A 432 -4.53 18.03 -3.53
N THR A 433 -3.76 19.02 -3.10
CA THR A 433 -4.05 20.47 -3.19
C THR A 433 -4.28 20.97 -4.62
N SER A 434 -3.75 20.32 -5.64
CA SER A 434 -4.15 20.56 -7.02
C SER A 434 -5.22 19.56 -7.45
N ALA A 435 -6.43 20.08 -7.69
CA ALA A 435 -7.37 19.40 -8.57
C ALA A 435 -6.86 19.58 -10.00
N VAL A 436 -5.94 18.72 -10.43
CA VAL A 436 -5.49 18.71 -11.83
C VAL A 436 -6.66 18.20 -12.66
N GLY A 437 -7.37 19.13 -13.31
CA GLY A 437 -8.20 18.76 -14.45
C GLY A 437 -7.27 18.30 -15.57
N ASP A 438 -7.35 17.03 -15.94
CA ASP A 438 -6.56 16.41 -17.02
C ASP A 438 -6.58 17.23 -18.32
N VAL A 439 -7.67 17.99 -18.52
CA VAL A 439 -7.87 18.91 -19.63
C VAL A 439 -8.46 20.23 -19.11
N VAL A 440 -7.97 21.34 -19.68
CA VAL A 440 -8.62 22.65 -19.54
C VAL A 440 -9.65 22.82 -20.65
N VAL A 441 -10.88 23.13 -20.26
CA VAL A 441 -11.93 23.60 -21.16
C VAL A 441 -11.80 25.11 -21.31
N HIS A 442 -11.21 25.55 -22.41
CA HIS A 442 -11.22 26.93 -22.84
C HIS A 442 -12.56 27.29 -23.48
N HIS A 443 -13.11 28.46 -23.16
CA HIS A 443 -14.42 28.90 -23.62
C HIS A 443 -14.36 30.32 -24.21
N ASN A 444 -14.74 30.45 -25.48
CA ASN A 444 -14.67 31.70 -26.24
C ASN A 444 -16.07 32.27 -26.55
N SER A 445 -16.76 32.82 -25.54
CA SER A 445 -17.93 33.67 -25.78
C SER A 445 -17.51 35.07 -26.19
N GLY A 446 -18.01 35.58 -27.33
CA GLY A 446 -17.76 36.95 -27.81
C GLY A 446 -18.41 38.06 -26.97
N LEU A 447 -18.83 37.75 -25.74
CA LEU A 447 -19.59 38.60 -24.81
C LEU A 447 -18.97 38.62 -23.40
N GLY A 448 -17.86 37.91 -23.16
CA GLY A 448 -17.15 37.87 -21.88
C GLY A 448 -15.64 37.64 -22.06
N SER A 449 -14.88 37.68 -20.97
CA SER A 449 -13.48 37.25 -20.99
C SER A 449 -13.39 35.73 -21.23
N PRO A 450 -12.44 35.23 -22.04
CA PRO A 450 -12.26 33.80 -22.23
C PRO A 450 -12.06 33.07 -20.89
N GLY A 451 -12.86 32.05 -20.65
CA GLY A 451 -12.76 31.19 -19.47
C GLY A 451 -11.80 30.04 -19.72
N ALA A 452 -11.06 29.64 -18.68
CA ALA A 452 -10.31 28.40 -18.63
C ALA A 452 -10.80 27.62 -17.40
N TYR A 453 -11.36 26.43 -17.62
CA TYR A 453 -11.97 25.62 -16.57
C TYR A 453 -11.25 24.27 -16.45
N PRO A 454 -10.78 23.85 -15.26
CA PRO A 454 -10.26 22.50 -15.07
C PRO A 454 -11.39 21.48 -15.23
N GLY A 455 -11.12 20.39 -15.94
CA GLY A 455 -12.01 19.23 -16.02
C GLY A 455 -11.25 17.92 -16.05
N ALA A 456 -11.80 16.90 -15.37
CA ALA A 456 -11.24 15.56 -15.37
C ALA A 456 -11.63 14.82 -16.66
N ALA A 457 -10.76 13.95 -17.15
CA ALA A 457 -11.05 13.06 -18.27
C ALA A 457 -12.03 11.95 -17.86
N ALA A 458 -12.77 11.44 -18.85
CA ALA A 458 -13.43 10.15 -18.71
C ALA A 458 -12.40 9.01 -18.74
N ALA A 459 -12.55 7.99 -17.90
CA ALA A 459 -11.71 6.79 -17.98
C ALA A 459 -11.91 6.02 -19.31
N PHE A 460 -13.02 6.29 -20.01
CA PHE A 460 -13.34 5.75 -21.34
C PHE A 460 -12.87 6.63 -22.52
N ASN A 461 -11.99 7.61 -22.30
CA ASN A 461 -11.37 8.39 -23.39
C ASN A 461 -10.30 7.55 -24.12
N ASN A 462 -10.70 6.78 -25.13
CA ASN A 462 -9.84 5.88 -25.90
C ASN A 462 -8.92 6.62 -26.90
N GLY A 463 -7.95 7.39 -26.38
CA GLY A 463 -6.93 8.07 -27.20
C GLY A 463 -7.44 9.27 -28.02
N SER A 464 -8.61 9.82 -27.67
CA SER A 464 -9.21 11.00 -28.30
C SER A 464 -8.20 12.15 -28.45
N ALA A 465 -8.04 12.66 -29.67
CA ALA A 465 -7.01 13.66 -29.97
C ALA A 465 -7.23 14.99 -29.23
N ILE A 466 -6.15 15.52 -28.63
CA ILE A 466 -6.10 16.82 -27.92
C ILE A 466 -4.92 17.62 -28.53
N PRO A 467 -5.07 18.94 -28.78
CA PRO A 467 -6.25 19.75 -28.54
C PRO A 467 -7.41 19.47 -29.50
N PHE A 468 -8.64 19.64 -29.00
CA PHE A 468 -9.89 19.47 -29.76
C PHE A 468 -10.76 20.71 -29.57
N THR A 469 -11.44 21.17 -30.63
CA THR A 469 -12.36 22.31 -30.58
C THR A 469 -13.71 21.95 -31.21
N GLY A 470 -14.81 22.36 -30.58
CA GLY A 470 -16.15 22.25 -31.14
C GLY A 470 -17.13 23.24 -30.50
N ASP A 471 -18.27 23.47 -31.16
CA ASP A 471 -19.29 24.38 -30.64
C ASP A 471 -20.18 23.68 -29.59
N LEU A 472 -20.59 24.42 -28.56
CA LEU A 472 -21.26 23.89 -27.38
C LEU A 472 -22.79 23.87 -27.55
N VAL A 473 -23.43 22.75 -27.21
CA VAL A 473 -24.90 22.58 -27.19
C VAL A 473 -25.35 21.95 -25.87
N VAL A 474 -26.39 22.50 -25.24
CA VAL A 474 -26.96 21.94 -24.00
C VAL A 474 -27.95 20.81 -24.31
N ALA A 475 -27.79 19.66 -23.64
CA ALA A 475 -28.65 18.51 -23.79
C ALA A 475 -30.10 18.78 -23.34
N GLN A 476 -31.06 18.12 -24.00
CA GLN A 476 -32.44 17.98 -23.56
C GLN A 476 -32.80 16.48 -23.50
N PRO A 477 -33.23 15.92 -22.36
CA PRO A 477 -33.28 16.54 -21.04
C PRO A 477 -31.86 16.88 -20.52
N LEU A 478 -31.74 17.96 -19.75
CA LEU A 478 -30.44 18.47 -19.24
C LEU A 478 -29.60 17.41 -18.51
N ASN A 479 -30.23 16.41 -17.88
CA ASN A 479 -29.53 15.36 -17.16
C ASN A 479 -29.03 14.18 -18.04
N GLY A 480 -29.38 14.12 -19.33
CA GLY A 480 -28.95 13.05 -20.24
C GLY A 480 -29.31 11.62 -19.80
N CYS A 481 -30.28 11.44 -18.90
CA CYS A 481 -30.67 10.13 -18.36
C CYS A 481 -31.75 9.41 -19.21
N ALA A 482 -32.08 9.99 -20.36
CA ALA A 482 -32.92 9.40 -21.40
C ALA A 482 -32.42 9.93 -22.74
N THR A 483 -32.73 9.21 -23.83
CA THR A 483 -32.38 9.59 -25.21
C THR A 483 -32.66 11.06 -25.47
N LEU A 484 -31.65 11.76 -26.00
CA LEU A 484 -31.73 13.21 -26.16
C LEU A 484 -32.83 13.60 -27.16
N THR A 485 -33.64 14.58 -26.80
CA THR A 485 -34.78 15.08 -27.58
C THR A 485 -34.40 16.18 -28.56
N ASN A 486 -33.16 16.69 -28.49
CA ASN A 486 -32.58 17.66 -29.43
C ASN A 486 -31.38 17.12 -30.25
N PRO A 487 -31.43 15.89 -30.82
CA PRO A 487 -30.28 15.29 -31.50
C PRO A 487 -29.87 16.08 -32.76
N THR A 488 -30.80 16.79 -33.40
CA THR A 488 -30.50 17.69 -34.53
C THR A 488 -29.73 18.95 -34.16
N GLU A 489 -29.66 19.29 -32.87
CA GLU A 489 -28.81 20.37 -32.35
C GLU A 489 -27.46 19.81 -31.89
N VAL A 490 -27.47 18.63 -31.26
CA VAL A 490 -26.26 17.95 -30.76
C VAL A 490 -25.37 17.39 -31.88
N ALA A 491 -25.95 16.96 -33.01
CA ALA A 491 -25.21 16.36 -34.12
C ALA A 491 -24.10 17.27 -34.67
N GLY A 492 -22.84 16.83 -34.53
CA GLY A 492 -21.65 17.58 -34.95
C GLY A 492 -21.04 18.50 -33.88
N ASN A 493 -21.65 18.59 -32.68
CA ASN A 493 -21.32 19.56 -31.64
C ASN A 493 -20.89 18.89 -30.32
N VAL A 494 -20.31 19.66 -29.40
CA VAL A 494 -19.98 19.22 -28.04
C VAL A 494 -21.21 19.35 -27.14
N VAL A 495 -21.67 18.25 -26.56
CA VAL A 495 -22.87 18.24 -25.72
C VAL A 495 -22.57 18.48 -24.24
N LEU A 496 -23.24 19.46 -23.63
CA LEU A 496 -23.18 19.75 -22.19
C LEU A 496 -24.36 19.08 -21.47
N ILE A 497 -24.04 18.22 -20.50
CA ILE A 497 -24.98 17.39 -19.74
C ILE A 497 -24.76 17.61 -18.24
N GLN A 498 -25.81 17.71 -17.44
CA GLN A 498 -25.70 17.77 -15.99
C GLN A 498 -25.66 16.36 -15.36
N ARG A 499 -24.90 16.21 -14.27
CA ARG A 499 -24.96 15.05 -13.38
C ARG A 499 -26.39 14.85 -12.86
N GLY A 500 -26.79 13.59 -12.68
CA GLY A 500 -28.15 13.20 -12.32
C GLY A 500 -28.20 11.78 -11.78
N SER A 501 -29.38 11.17 -11.74
CA SER A 501 -29.64 9.86 -11.14
C SER A 501 -29.30 8.64 -12.04
N CYS A 502 -28.53 8.84 -13.10
CA CYS A 502 -28.09 7.81 -14.05
C CYS A 502 -26.56 7.80 -14.13
N ALA A 503 -25.97 6.74 -14.67
CA ALA A 503 -24.53 6.58 -14.77
C ALA A 503 -23.90 7.62 -15.73
N PHE A 504 -22.58 7.75 -15.67
CA PHE A 504 -21.87 8.63 -16.60
C PHE A 504 -21.81 8.06 -18.02
N VAL A 505 -21.69 6.73 -18.15
CA VAL A 505 -21.75 6.03 -19.44
C VAL A 505 -23.11 6.21 -20.14
N ASP A 506 -24.23 6.21 -19.39
CA ASP A 506 -25.57 6.44 -19.97
C ASP A 506 -25.63 7.80 -20.69
N LYS A 507 -25.05 8.83 -20.08
CA LYS A 507 -25.01 10.19 -20.61
C LYS A 507 -24.09 10.29 -21.83
N ALA A 508 -22.93 9.64 -21.77
CA ALA A 508 -21.97 9.60 -22.86
C ALA A 508 -22.53 8.86 -24.09
N ASN A 509 -23.12 7.67 -23.88
CA ASN A 509 -23.79 6.90 -24.92
C ASN A 509 -24.98 7.67 -25.53
N ASN A 510 -25.84 8.30 -24.70
CA ASN A 510 -26.92 9.17 -25.21
C ASN A 510 -26.40 10.39 -26.01
N GLY A 511 -25.18 10.86 -25.74
CA GLY A 511 -24.50 11.89 -26.54
C GLY A 511 -23.98 11.35 -27.88
N LEU A 512 -23.37 10.15 -27.87
CA LEU A 512 -22.91 9.44 -29.07
C LEU A 512 -24.08 9.13 -30.02
N ASP A 513 -25.18 8.59 -29.49
CA ASP A 513 -26.43 8.30 -30.24
C ASP A 513 -27.04 9.57 -30.86
N ALA A 514 -26.88 10.72 -30.20
CA ALA A 514 -27.31 12.03 -30.70
C ALA A 514 -26.32 12.65 -31.72
N GLY A 515 -25.21 11.97 -32.03
CA GLY A 515 -24.21 12.42 -33.00
C GLY A 515 -23.25 13.49 -32.49
N ALA A 516 -23.06 13.60 -31.16
CA ALA A 516 -22.11 14.53 -30.58
C ALA A 516 -20.67 14.26 -31.07
N THR A 517 -19.84 15.30 -31.12
CA THR A 517 -18.40 15.19 -31.40
C THR A 517 -17.53 15.28 -30.14
N GLY A 518 -18.14 15.55 -28.99
CA GLY A 518 -17.52 15.55 -27.66
C GLY A 518 -18.58 15.67 -26.57
N VAL A 519 -18.24 15.32 -25.33
CA VAL A 519 -19.18 15.30 -24.20
C VAL A 519 -18.58 16.06 -23.02
N ILE A 520 -19.34 16.98 -22.42
CA ILE A 520 -19.01 17.60 -21.14
C ILE A 520 -20.13 17.25 -20.16
N ILE A 521 -19.80 16.53 -19.09
CA ILE A 521 -20.70 16.31 -17.97
C ILE A 521 -20.30 17.28 -16.84
N TYR A 522 -21.26 17.92 -16.16
CA TYR A 522 -20.94 18.82 -15.05
C TYR A 522 -21.70 18.50 -13.77
N ASN A 523 -21.07 18.76 -12.62
CA ASN A 523 -21.57 18.38 -11.32
C ASN A 523 -22.88 19.11 -10.98
N ASN A 524 -23.76 18.44 -10.23
CA ASN A 524 -25.06 18.97 -9.80
C ASN A 524 -25.05 19.48 -8.34
N ALA A 525 -23.96 19.24 -7.60
CA ALA A 525 -23.69 19.83 -6.29
C ALA A 525 -22.16 19.95 -6.07
N GLY A 526 -21.68 21.19 -5.89
CA GLY A 526 -20.27 21.48 -5.61
C GLY A 526 -19.33 21.38 -6.81
N ASP A 527 -18.08 21.83 -6.61
CA ASP A 527 -17.07 21.93 -7.67
C ASP A 527 -16.03 20.80 -7.71
N ALA A 528 -16.15 19.82 -6.78
CA ALA A 528 -15.34 18.60 -6.83
C ALA A 528 -15.51 17.90 -8.19
N LEU A 529 -14.38 17.56 -8.82
CA LEU A 529 -14.32 16.75 -10.03
C LEU A 529 -14.59 15.28 -9.68
N VAL A 530 -15.11 14.51 -10.65
CA VAL A 530 -15.46 13.10 -10.47
C VAL A 530 -14.97 12.31 -11.68
N THR A 531 -14.06 11.36 -11.46
CA THR A 531 -13.63 10.42 -12.50
C THR A 531 -14.82 9.59 -12.96
N MET A 532 -15.01 9.49 -14.28
CA MET A 532 -16.15 8.79 -14.86
C MET A 532 -15.73 7.40 -15.33
N SER A 533 -16.18 6.35 -14.62
CA SER A 533 -15.86 4.96 -14.96
C SER A 533 -16.34 4.56 -16.36
N ALA A 534 -15.65 3.60 -16.97
CA ALA A 534 -15.95 2.99 -18.25
C ALA A 534 -17.00 1.87 -18.18
N ASP A 535 -17.44 1.45 -16.99
CA ASP A 535 -18.39 0.34 -16.79
C ASP A 535 -19.70 0.54 -17.57
N GLY A 536 -19.85 -0.17 -18.69
CA GLY A 536 -21.04 -0.08 -19.56
C GLY A 536 -21.00 1.01 -20.64
N ILE A 537 -19.82 1.59 -20.94
CA ILE A 537 -19.65 2.43 -22.14
C ILE A 537 -19.86 1.59 -23.41
N ASP A 538 -20.41 2.20 -24.47
CA ASP A 538 -20.49 1.52 -25.77
C ASP A 538 -19.09 1.30 -26.36
N PRO A 539 -18.71 0.09 -26.81
CA PRO A 539 -17.37 -0.18 -27.38
C PRO A 539 -17.02 0.62 -28.65
N SER A 540 -17.98 1.31 -29.27
CA SER A 540 -17.76 2.24 -30.38
C SER A 540 -17.57 3.70 -29.95
N PHE A 541 -17.67 4.00 -28.65
CA PHE A 541 -17.44 5.33 -28.10
C PHE A 541 -15.99 5.76 -28.29
N ASN A 542 -15.78 6.78 -29.13
CA ASN A 542 -14.47 7.35 -29.43
C ASN A 542 -14.57 8.88 -29.50
N LEU A 543 -15.23 9.47 -28.49
CA LEU A 543 -15.40 10.92 -28.36
C LEU A 543 -14.58 11.45 -27.18
N PRO A 544 -14.05 12.68 -27.24
CA PRO A 544 -13.50 13.35 -26.07
C PRO A 544 -14.61 13.63 -25.04
N ALA A 545 -14.51 13.03 -23.85
CA ALA A 545 -15.46 13.20 -22.74
C ALA A 545 -14.78 13.72 -21.46
N TYR A 546 -15.37 14.74 -20.82
CA TYR A 546 -14.81 15.40 -19.63
C TYR A 546 -15.85 15.72 -18.56
N PHE A 547 -15.40 15.84 -17.31
CA PHE A 547 -16.20 16.22 -16.15
C PHE A 547 -15.80 17.59 -15.59
N LEU A 548 -16.77 18.46 -15.29
CA LEU A 548 -16.58 19.79 -14.70
C LEU A 548 -17.27 19.96 -13.34
N GLY A 549 -16.74 20.86 -12.51
CA GLY A 549 -17.42 21.38 -11.31
C GLY A 549 -18.73 22.11 -11.65
N GLN A 550 -19.65 22.18 -10.68
CA GLN A 550 -20.97 22.81 -10.83
C GLN A 550 -20.91 24.27 -11.31
N THR A 551 -19.99 25.08 -10.78
CA THR A 551 -19.82 26.50 -11.11
C THR A 551 -19.41 26.67 -12.56
N ASN A 552 -18.40 25.91 -13.01
CA ASN A 552 -17.86 25.99 -14.36
C ASN A 552 -18.87 25.49 -15.41
N GLY A 553 -19.52 24.35 -15.15
CA GLY A 553 -20.57 23.84 -16.04
C GLY A 553 -21.80 24.75 -16.11
N THR A 554 -22.16 25.41 -15.01
CA THR A 554 -23.23 26.42 -15.01
C THR A 554 -22.84 27.67 -15.82
N ALA A 555 -21.58 28.11 -15.75
CA ALA A 555 -21.09 29.22 -16.56
C ALA A 555 -21.13 28.92 -18.08
N LEU A 556 -20.74 27.70 -18.48
CA LEU A 556 -20.88 27.22 -19.85
C LEU A 556 -22.36 27.15 -20.29
N LYS A 557 -23.24 26.60 -19.44
CA LYS A 557 -24.67 26.50 -19.74
C LYS A 557 -25.32 27.89 -19.92
N ASN A 558 -25.01 28.84 -19.03
CA ASN A 558 -25.51 30.22 -19.14
C ASN A 558 -25.03 30.88 -20.44
N SER A 559 -23.78 30.63 -20.84
CA SER A 559 -23.22 31.17 -22.09
C SER A 559 -23.90 30.61 -23.34
N TYR A 560 -24.35 29.35 -23.31
CA TYR A 560 -25.21 28.77 -24.34
C TYR A 560 -26.61 29.41 -24.33
N ASP A 561 -27.25 29.48 -23.15
CA ASP A 561 -28.60 30.06 -23.01
C ASP A 561 -28.65 31.51 -23.51
N ASP A 562 -27.63 32.32 -23.19
CA ASP A 562 -27.47 33.70 -23.67
C ASP A 562 -27.25 33.76 -25.19
N ALA A 563 -26.48 32.82 -25.77
CA ALA A 563 -26.26 32.78 -27.21
C ALA A 563 -27.55 32.49 -27.99
N ILE A 564 -28.36 31.54 -27.50
CA ILE A 564 -29.68 31.23 -28.04
C ILE A 564 -30.63 32.43 -27.87
N ALA A 565 -30.70 33.02 -26.67
CA ALA A 565 -31.58 34.15 -26.36
C ALA A 565 -31.30 35.39 -27.21
N ASN A 566 -30.03 35.65 -27.54
CA ASN A 566 -29.60 36.80 -28.34
C ASN A 566 -29.39 36.47 -29.83
N SER A 567 -29.59 35.21 -30.24
CA SER A 567 -29.36 34.72 -31.62
C SER A 567 -27.94 35.02 -32.16
N THR A 568 -26.94 34.88 -31.30
CA THR A 568 -25.51 34.97 -31.67
C THR A 568 -24.96 33.59 -32.06
N PRO A 569 -23.73 33.49 -32.60
CA PRO A 569 -23.05 32.20 -32.72
C PRO A 569 -22.99 31.46 -31.37
N LEU A 570 -22.99 30.13 -31.42
CA LEU A 570 -22.82 29.30 -30.23
C LEU A 570 -21.43 29.53 -29.60
N PRO A 571 -21.26 29.28 -28.29
CA PRO A 571 -19.96 29.38 -27.67
C PRO A 571 -19.09 28.19 -28.11
N SER A 572 -17.88 28.48 -28.59
CA SER A 572 -16.92 27.43 -28.94
C SER A 572 -16.10 27.03 -27.71
N VAL A 573 -15.95 25.72 -27.49
CA VAL A 573 -15.13 25.14 -26.43
C VAL A 573 -13.92 24.41 -27.02
N THR A 574 -12.76 24.58 -26.38
CA THR A 574 -11.53 23.87 -26.73
C THR A 574 -11.02 23.09 -25.52
N PHE A 575 -10.78 21.80 -25.72
CA PHE A 575 -10.07 20.92 -24.82
C PHE A 575 -8.57 21.03 -25.11
N ASP A 576 -7.75 21.41 -24.13
CA ASP A 576 -6.30 21.51 -24.26
C ASP A 576 -5.56 21.04 -23.00
N PHE A 577 -4.29 20.61 -23.17
CA PHE A 577 -3.39 20.24 -22.08
C PHE A 577 -2.69 21.50 -21.52
N GLY A 578 -3.44 22.29 -20.74
CA GLY A 578 -2.94 23.49 -20.09
C GLY A 578 -2.92 23.38 -18.57
N THR A 579 -1.79 23.69 -17.94
CA THR A 579 -1.82 24.21 -16.55
C THR A 579 -2.49 25.59 -16.59
N PRO A 580 -3.47 25.88 -15.71
CA PRO A 580 -3.22 25.84 -14.28
C PRO A 580 -3.76 24.60 -13.58
N ALA A 581 -2.92 24.02 -12.73
CA ALA A 581 -3.38 23.37 -11.52
C ALA A 581 -4.28 24.36 -10.76
N VAL A 582 -5.57 24.07 -10.65
CA VAL A 582 -6.45 24.87 -9.79
C VAL A 582 -6.18 24.42 -8.36
N TYR A 583 -5.42 25.25 -7.66
CA TYR A 583 -5.19 25.15 -6.23
C TYR A 583 -6.54 25.22 -5.52
N ALA A 584 -6.96 24.07 -4.98
CA ALA A 584 -8.23 23.86 -4.33
C ALA A 584 -7.97 23.27 -2.92
N PRO A 585 -7.36 24.04 -1.99
CA PRO A 585 -7.10 23.58 -0.64
C PRO A 585 -8.38 23.19 0.13
N GLU A 586 -9.55 23.57 -0.37
CA GLU A 586 -10.85 23.14 0.14
C GLU A 586 -11.17 21.65 -0.12
N VAL A 587 -10.42 20.97 -1.01
CA VAL A 587 -10.50 19.52 -1.24
C VAL A 587 -9.19 18.76 -0.93
N SER A 588 -8.12 19.45 -0.50
CA SER A 588 -6.95 18.77 0.05
C SER A 588 -7.30 18.01 1.33
N ASP A 589 -6.53 16.98 1.64
CA ASP A 589 -6.74 16.09 2.80
C ASP A 589 -8.12 15.40 2.83
N GLN A 590 -8.84 15.35 1.70
CA GLN A 590 -10.00 14.46 1.54
C GLN A 590 -9.51 13.05 1.19
N LEU A 591 -10.14 12.03 1.75
CA LEU A 591 -9.93 10.63 1.38
C LEU A 591 -10.43 10.38 -0.06
N SER A 592 -9.73 9.56 -0.83
CA SER A 592 -10.17 9.21 -2.17
C SER A 592 -11.37 8.24 -2.16
N SER A 593 -12.24 8.31 -3.18
CA SER A 593 -13.54 7.62 -3.16
C SER A 593 -13.51 6.10 -3.41
N PHE A 594 -12.35 5.54 -3.74
CA PHE A 594 -12.11 4.09 -3.95
C PHE A 594 -11.27 3.47 -2.82
N GLU A 595 -10.92 4.25 -1.78
CA GLU A 595 -10.09 3.75 -0.68
C GLU A 595 -10.72 2.53 0.00
N PRO A 596 -9.91 1.53 0.36
CA PRO A 596 -10.35 0.35 1.08
C PRO A 596 -10.76 0.76 2.50
N ARG A 597 -11.85 0.19 3.04
CA ARG A 597 -12.03 0.23 4.49
C ARG A 597 -11.05 -0.76 5.10
N GLY A 598 -10.00 -0.21 5.68
CA GLY A 598 -9.02 -0.99 6.42
C GLY A 598 -9.55 -1.48 7.76
N GLY A 599 -8.60 -1.77 8.64
CA GLY A 599 -8.77 -2.73 9.72
C GLY A 599 -8.61 -4.17 9.21
N VAL A 600 -8.05 -5.01 10.07
CA VAL A 600 -8.05 -6.48 9.98
C VAL A 600 -7.38 -7.10 8.75
N VAL A 601 -6.10 -7.40 8.96
CA VAL A 601 -5.49 -8.64 8.48
C VAL A 601 -5.95 -9.78 9.38
N ARG A 602 -6.70 -10.77 8.85
CA ARG A 602 -7.16 -11.94 9.63
C ARG A 602 -6.03 -12.95 9.89
N SER A 603 -5.30 -12.76 10.99
CA SER A 603 -4.71 -13.88 11.74
C SER A 603 -5.74 -14.45 12.72
N ILE A 604 -5.62 -15.72 13.10
CA ILE A 604 -6.59 -16.37 14.00
C ILE A 604 -6.37 -15.87 15.44
N GLY A 605 -7.09 -14.81 15.79
CA GLY A 605 -7.13 -14.23 17.14
C GLY A 605 -6.30 -12.96 17.34
N ASP A 606 -5.74 -12.37 16.27
CA ASP A 606 -5.01 -11.10 16.36
C ASP A 606 -5.45 -10.16 15.24
N LEU A 607 -5.71 -8.89 15.57
CA LEU A 607 -6.03 -7.85 14.60
C LEU A 607 -4.87 -6.87 14.52
N THR A 608 -4.26 -6.79 13.35
CA THR A 608 -3.29 -5.74 13.03
C THR A 608 -4.02 -4.61 12.30
N LEU A 609 -3.87 -3.37 12.78
CA LEU A 609 -4.37 -2.19 12.10
C LEU A 609 -3.57 -1.89 10.82
N LYS A 610 -4.30 -1.74 9.72
CA LYS A 610 -3.85 -1.28 8.40
C LYS A 610 -4.94 -0.36 7.81
N PRO A 611 -4.64 0.62 6.93
CA PRO A 611 -3.30 1.04 6.48
C PRO A 611 -2.47 1.67 7.60
N ASN A 612 -1.17 1.92 7.35
CA ASN A 612 -0.26 2.51 8.33
C ASN A 612 -0.23 4.04 8.25
N VAL A 613 -0.33 4.61 7.04
CA VAL A 613 -0.39 6.05 6.74
C VAL A 613 -1.20 6.31 5.48
N THR A 614 -1.59 7.57 5.26
CA THR A 614 -2.07 8.07 3.96
C THR A 614 -0.98 8.88 3.26
N ALA A 615 -0.99 8.91 1.93
CA ALA A 615 -0.22 9.83 1.10
C ALA A 615 -1.12 10.41 -0.02
N PRO A 616 -0.69 11.47 -0.72
CA PRO A 616 -1.35 11.95 -1.93
C PRO A 616 -1.55 10.81 -2.93
N GLY A 617 -2.67 10.87 -3.64
CA GLY A 617 -3.39 9.69 -4.12
C GLY A 617 -4.33 9.92 -5.30
N ASN A 618 -4.75 11.15 -5.60
CA ASN A 618 -5.68 11.47 -6.67
C ASN A 618 -5.22 12.66 -7.57
N THR A 619 -4.86 12.36 -8.84
CA THR A 619 -4.29 13.23 -9.94
C THR A 619 -2.76 13.52 -10.00
N ILE A 620 -1.88 12.51 -10.14
CA ILE A 620 -0.39 12.65 -10.40
C ILE A 620 -0.17 13.14 -11.83
N THR A 621 0.88 13.93 -12.05
CA THR A 621 1.60 14.00 -13.34
C THR A 621 2.97 13.29 -13.23
N SER A 622 3.13 12.11 -13.84
CA SER A 622 4.40 11.32 -13.86
C SER A 622 4.73 10.86 -15.29
N ALA A 623 5.74 10.00 -15.48
CA ALA A 623 6.18 9.51 -16.79
C ALA A 623 5.13 8.62 -17.50
N ARG A 624 5.07 8.71 -18.84
CA ARG A 624 4.27 7.83 -19.71
C ARG A 624 5.17 6.93 -20.56
N SER A 625 5.18 5.63 -20.28
CA SER A 625 5.97 4.67 -21.06
C SER A 625 5.62 4.71 -22.55
N GLY A 626 6.64 4.59 -23.41
CA GLY A 626 6.52 4.58 -24.87
C GLY A 626 6.41 5.97 -25.51
N THR A 627 6.52 7.06 -24.75
CA THR A 627 6.37 8.44 -25.25
C THR A 627 7.66 9.27 -25.24
N GLY A 628 8.73 8.77 -24.63
CA GLY A 628 10.05 9.40 -24.53
C GLY A 628 10.13 10.58 -23.56
N ASN A 629 9.09 11.42 -23.45
CA ASN A 629 9.03 12.53 -22.49
C ASN A 629 7.61 12.93 -22.06
N GLY A 630 6.58 12.15 -22.41
CA GLY A 630 5.19 12.46 -22.13
C GLY A 630 4.78 12.22 -20.68
N LEU A 631 3.71 12.89 -20.26
CA LEU A 631 3.13 12.74 -18.93
C LEU A 631 1.94 11.77 -18.92
N TYR A 632 1.69 11.15 -17.77
CA TYR A 632 0.55 10.26 -17.52
C TYR A 632 -0.13 10.58 -16.17
N VAL A 633 -1.43 10.30 -16.08
CA VAL A 633 -2.34 10.64 -14.97
C VAL A 633 -3.42 9.55 -14.82
N ILE A 634 -3.55 8.95 -13.64
CA ILE A 634 -4.39 7.77 -13.31
C ILE A 634 -4.81 7.67 -11.80
N SER A 635 -6.06 8.01 -11.35
CA SER A 635 -6.87 7.78 -10.05
C SER A 635 -6.45 7.69 -8.50
N GLY A 636 -5.85 6.63 -7.89
CA GLY A 636 -5.77 6.17 -6.45
C GLY A 636 -4.47 5.65 -5.71
N THR A 637 -4.40 4.42 -5.15
CA THR A 637 -3.36 4.02 -4.13
C THR A 637 -1.97 3.56 -4.62
N SER A 638 -1.83 2.94 -5.80
CA SER A 638 -0.50 2.49 -6.31
C SER A 638 0.54 3.58 -6.45
N MET A 639 0.12 4.83 -6.53
CA MET A 639 0.98 6.00 -6.63
C MET A 639 1.02 6.79 -5.31
N ALA A 640 0.15 6.48 -4.34
CA ALA A 640 0.35 6.88 -2.96
C ALA A 640 1.53 6.12 -2.33
N SER A 641 1.67 4.82 -2.61
CA SER A 641 2.83 4.01 -2.19
C SER A 641 4.19 4.66 -2.50
N PRO A 642 4.52 5.04 -3.76
CA PRO A 642 5.82 5.61 -4.11
C PRO A 642 6.14 6.98 -3.48
N HIS A 643 5.16 7.70 -2.92
CA HIS A 643 5.45 8.84 -2.04
C HIS A 643 6.21 8.40 -0.80
N VAL A 644 5.65 7.38 -0.15
CA VAL A 644 6.19 6.84 1.09
C VAL A 644 7.47 6.05 0.81
N THR A 645 7.62 5.43 -0.37
CA THR A 645 8.88 4.85 -0.86
C THR A 645 9.99 5.90 -1.00
N GLY A 646 9.75 6.98 -1.75
CA GLY A 646 10.75 8.04 -1.90
C GLY A 646 11.06 8.71 -0.57
N PHE A 647 10.06 8.96 0.26
CA PHE A 647 10.22 9.52 1.60
C PHE A 647 11.01 8.58 2.53
N ALA A 648 10.75 7.27 2.50
CA ALA A 648 11.57 6.27 3.18
C ALA A 648 13.01 6.25 2.67
N ALA A 649 13.27 6.57 1.39
CA ALA A 649 14.62 6.75 0.85
C ALA A 649 15.28 8.04 1.36
N LEU A 650 14.55 9.16 1.52
CA LEU A 650 15.07 10.37 2.17
C LEU A 650 15.50 10.08 3.63
N LEU A 651 14.65 9.37 4.39
CA LEU A 651 14.96 8.96 5.75
C LEU A 651 16.09 7.92 5.81
N ARG A 652 16.17 6.97 4.85
CA ARG A 652 17.32 6.04 4.74
C ARG A 652 18.62 6.77 4.42
N HIS A 653 18.60 7.84 3.63
CA HIS A 653 19.79 8.66 3.39
C HIS A 653 20.27 9.31 4.71
N LYS A 654 19.39 9.99 5.47
CA LYS A 654 19.75 10.59 6.78
C LYS A 654 20.13 9.57 7.85
N TYR A 655 19.40 8.46 7.94
CA TYR A 655 19.49 7.45 9.01
C TYR A 655 19.97 6.10 8.47
N THR A 656 21.09 6.10 7.73
CA THR A 656 21.60 4.97 6.93
C THR A 656 21.58 3.63 7.66
N SER A 657 22.04 3.60 8.91
CA SER A 657 22.14 2.38 9.73
C SER A 657 20.96 2.14 10.71
N ALA A 658 19.85 2.88 10.60
CA ALA A 658 18.70 2.67 11.48
C ALA A 658 17.92 1.38 11.14
N PRO A 659 17.33 0.70 12.13
CA PRO A 659 16.37 -0.38 11.91
C PRO A 659 15.18 0.07 11.08
N VAL A 660 14.59 -0.82 10.27
CA VAL A 660 13.43 -0.49 9.44
C VAL A 660 12.23 -0.05 10.29
N SER A 661 11.99 -0.72 11.44
CA SER A 661 10.94 -0.32 12.38
C SER A 661 11.16 1.08 12.98
N GLN A 662 12.39 1.57 13.09
CA GLN A 662 12.65 2.97 13.46
C GLN A 662 12.30 3.94 12.32
N ILE A 663 12.64 3.63 11.06
CA ILE A 663 12.24 4.45 9.90
C ILE A 663 10.72 4.49 9.76
N LYS A 664 10.06 3.34 9.89
CA LYS A 664 8.60 3.22 9.89
C LYS A 664 7.96 3.98 11.05
N ALA A 665 8.53 3.91 12.25
CA ALA A 665 8.04 4.69 13.39
C ALA A 665 8.13 6.19 13.12
N LEU A 666 9.24 6.72 12.58
CA LEU A 666 9.35 8.13 12.18
C LEU A 666 8.22 8.52 11.20
N ILE A 667 8.06 7.77 10.11
CA ILE A 667 7.00 7.99 9.09
C ILE A 667 5.60 7.98 9.70
N MET A 668 5.30 6.99 10.55
CA MET A 668 3.98 6.84 11.17
C MET A 668 3.74 7.84 12.30
N ASN A 669 4.76 8.23 13.06
CA ASN A 669 4.58 9.11 14.20
C ASN A 669 4.32 10.56 13.76
N THR A 670 4.97 11.04 12.69
CA THR A 670 4.83 12.44 12.24
C THR A 670 3.87 12.63 11.06
N ALA A 671 3.11 11.59 10.69
CA ALA A 671 1.97 11.71 9.77
C ALA A 671 0.81 12.46 10.45
N ASN A 672 1.03 13.74 10.73
CA ASN A 672 0.23 14.56 11.63
C ASN A 672 -0.90 15.35 10.92
N HIS A 673 -1.01 15.24 9.60
CA HIS A 673 -2.14 15.81 8.86
C HIS A 673 -3.37 14.92 9.03
N ASN A 674 -4.47 15.50 9.51
CA ASN A 674 -5.75 14.80 9.57
C ASN A 674 -6.30 14.64 8.14
N VAL A 675 -6.99 13.53 7.86
CA VAL A 675 -7.60 13.24 6.55
C VAL A 675 -9.10 13.04 6.75
N PHE A 676 -9.91 13.48 5.79
CA PHE A 676 -11.32 13.80 6.00
C PHE A 676 -12.26 13.15 4.96
N THR A 677 -13.54 13.09 5.29
CA THR A 677 -14.64 12.94 4.33
C THR A 677 -15.67 14.03 4.56
N GLY A 678 -15.69 15.02 3.66
CA GLY A 678 -16.39 16.28 3.89
C GLY A 678 -15.83 17.00 5.12
N ALA A 679 -16.63 17.05 6.20
CA ALA A 679 -16.25 17.65 7.48
C ALA A 679 -15.90 16.62 8.57
N LEU A 680 -15.98 15.31 8.28
CA LEU A 680 -15.63 14.24 9.21
C LEU A 680 -14.13 13.97 9.16
N ASN A 681 -13.45 14.07 10.30
CA ASN A 681 -12.05 13.62 10.45
C ASN A 681 -12.05 12.11 10.63
N LEU A 682 -11.37 11.39 9.74
CA LEU A 682 -11.50 9.94 9.63
C LEU A 682 -10.73 9.18 10.71
N PRO A 683 -11.21 7.98 11.08
CA PRO A 683 -10.54 7.15 12.08
C PRO A 683 -9.43 6.28 11.46
N PRO A 684 -8.47 5.79 12.28
CA PRO A 684 -7.26 5.10 11.81
C PRO A 684 -7.45 3.92 10.85
N GLN A 685 -8.59 3.22 10.89
CA GLN A 685 -8.87 2.13 9.95
C GLN A 685 -9.05 2.60 8.50
N HIS A 686 -9.12 3.90 8.22
CA HIS A 686 -9.06 4.46 6.86
C HIS A 686 -7.69 5.06 6.54
N VAL A 687 -7.02 5.68 7.52
CA VAL A 687 -5.91 6.65 7.27
C VAL A 687 -4.62 6.36 8.05
N GLY A 688 -4.60 5.30 8.85
CA GLY A 688 -3.51 5.03 9.79
C GLY A 688 -3.33 6.18 10.78
N SER A 689 -2.13 6.77 10.83
CA SER A 689 -1.87 7.98 11.63
C SER A 689 -2.45 9.29 11.06
N GLY A 690 -2.75 9.32 9.76
CA GLY A 690 -2.98 10.53 8.98
C GLY A 690 -2.13 10.57 7.71
N ARG A 691 -2.12 11.71 7.00
CA ARG A 691 -1.24 11.90 5.84
C ARG A 691 0.21 12.17 6.28
N VAL A 692 1.15 11.52 5.60
CA VAL A 692 2.60 11.68 5.80
C VAL A 692 3.09 13.12 5.64
N ASP A 693 4.17 13.43 6.35
CA ASP A 693 4.91 14.68 6.24
C ASP A 693 6.43 14.41 6.28
N ALA A 694 7.13 14.83 5.23
CA ALA A 694 8.54 14.52 5.07
C ALA A 694 9.49 15.40 5.91
N VAL A 695 9.09 16.64 6.21
CA VAL A 695 9.87 17.58 7.03
C VAL A 695 9.78 17.21 8.49
N ASP A 696 8.56 16.93 8.96
CA ASP A 696 8.34 16.68 10.38
C ASP A 696 8.99 15.35 10.82
N ALA A 697 9.03 14.33 9.96
CA ALA A 697 9.77 13.10 10.22
C ALA A 697 11.28 13.27 10.18
N ILE A 698 11.81 14.09 9.26
CA ILE A 698 13.26 14.17 9.10
C ILE A 698 13.91 14.86 10.30
N ASP A 699 13.23 15.79 10.98
CA ASP A 699 13.71 16.45 12.20
C ASP A 699 13.07 15.92 13.50
N ALA A 700 12.44 14.74 13.45
CA ALA A 700 11.98 14.03 14.64
C ALA A 700 13.13 13.37 15.41
N GLU A 701 13.31 13.79 16.67
CA GLU A 701 14.29 13.22 17.61
C GLU A 701 13.67 12.17 18.56
N ILE A 702 12.38 11.83 18.41
CA ILE A 702 11.64 10.91 19.27
C ILE A 702 10.78 9.97 18.40
N ILE A 703 10.63 8.72 18.81
CA ILE A 703 9.70 7.74 18.23
C ILE A 703 8.82 7.09 19.32
N ALA A 704 7.64 6.59 18.92
CA ALA A 704 6.73 5.86 19.80
C ALA A 704 6.08 4.65 19.09
N TYR A 705 6.06 3.49 19.75
CA TYR A 705 5.58 2.22 19.16
C TYR A 705 5.00 1.25 20.20
N ALA A 706 4.02 0.43 19.78
CA ALA A 706 3.47 -0.66 20.59
C ALA A 706 4.54 -1.72 20.95
N THR A 707 4.62 -2.13 22.22
CA THR A 707 5.71 -3.05 22.68
C THR A 707 5.51 -4.52 22.34
N ASP A 708 4.26 -4.95 22.11
CA ASP A 708 3.92 -6.31 21.73
C ASP A 708 4.17 -6.58 20.25
N ASN A 709 3.82 -5.61 19.39
CA ASN A 709 4.07 -5.62 17.95
C ASN A 709 4.77 -4.31 17.49
N PRO A 710 6.09 -4.16 17.75
CA PRO A 710 6.82 -2.94 17.46
C PRO A 710 6.94 -2.65 15.96
N ASP A 711 6.94 -3.69 15.12
CA ASP A 711 7.13 -3.55 13.67
C ASP A 711 5.86 -3.03 12.97
N ASN A 712 4.66 -3.23 13.56
CA ASN A 712 3.45 -2.52 13.11
C ASN A 712 3.34 -1.08 13.64
N VAL A 713 4.07 -0.73 14.72
CA VAL A 713 4.03 0.55 15.46
C VAL A 713 2.69 0.85 16.15
N ALA A 714 1.56 0.67 15.47
CA ALA A 714 0.21 0.95 15.95
C ALA A 714 -0.32 -0.06 17.00
N LEU A 715 -1.02 0.46 18.01
CA LEU A 715 -1.53 -0.28 19.15
C LEU A 715 -2.91 -0.90 18.85
N SER A 716 -2.90 -2.15 18.39
CA SER A 716 -4.13 -2.86 18.01
C SER A 716 -4.58 -3.81 19.12
N PHE A 717 -5.85 -3.74 19.56
CA PHE A 717 -6.40 -4.51 20.69
C PHE A 717 -7.05 -5.85 20.30
N GLY A 718 -7.05 -6.24 19.02
CA GLY A 718 -7.64 -7.49 18.56
C GLY A 718 -9.16 -7.46 18.46
N TYR A 719 -9.78 -8.65 18.54
CA TYR A 719 -11.20 -8.83 18.84
C TYR A 719 -11.40 -9.14 20.33
N PRO A 720 -11.61 -8.16 21.22
CA PRO A 720 -12.04 -8.42 22.59
C PRO A 720 -13.36 -9.22 22.64
N HIS A 721 -13.31 -10.50 23.00
CA HIS A 721 -14.50 -11.30 23.25
C HIS A 721 -15.09 -10.98 24.63
N VAL A 722 -16.04 -10.04 24.66
CA VAL A 722 -16.69 -9.55 25.89
C VAL A 722 -17.88 -10.45 26.23
N LEU A 723 -17.84 -11.14 27.36
CA LEU A 723 -18.97 -11.92 27.85
C LEU A 723 -20.11 -10.97 28.24
N THR A 724 -21.33 -11.21 27.74
CA THR A 724 -22.50 -10.35 27.93
C THR A 724 -22.69 -9.90 29.39
N GLY A 725 -22.76 -8.59 29.64
CA GLY A 725 -22.99 -8.03 30.97
C GLY A 725 -21.79 -8.10 31.93
N THR A 726 -20.58 -8.33 31.40
CA THR A 726 -19.32 -8.24 32.14
C THR A 726 -18.41 -7.16 31.58
N THR A 727 -17.49 -6.66 32.40
CA THR A 727 -16.40 -5.81 31.94
C THR A 727 -15.25 -6.67 31.42
N TYR A 728 -14.83 -6.43 30.18
CA TYR A 728 -13.53 -6.86 29.67
C TYR A 728 -12.56 -5.68 29.79
N THR A 729 -11.38 -5.91 30.37
CA THR A 729 -10.33 -4.89 30.50
C THR A 729 -8.99 -5.49 30.06
N VAL A 730 -8.27 -4.79 29.18
CA VAL A 730 -6.92 -5.18 28.73
C VAL A 730 -6.02 -3.95 28.67
N THR A 731 -4.76 -4.11 29.09
CA THR A 731 -3.74 -3.06 29.02
C THR A 731 -2.65 -3.50 28.06
N LYS A 732 -2.23 -2.59 27.16
CA LYS A 732 -1.04 -2.74 26.31
C LYS A 732 -0.14 -1.52 26.46
N THR A 733 1.16 -1.70 26.33
CA THR A 733 2.16 -0.66 26.61
C THR A 733 2.77 -0.11 25.33
N VAL A 734 2.83 1.21 25.20
CA VAL A 734 3.60 1.93 24.17
C VAL A 734 4.96 2.30 24.75
N MET A 735 6.02 2.00 24.00
CA MET A 735 7.38 2.50 24.25
C MET A 735 7.53 3.86 23.58
N ILE A 736 8.17 4.79 24.26
CA ILE A 736 8.54 6.11 23.73
C ILE A 736 10.06 6.25 23.90
N GLN A 737 10.77 6.51 22.81
CA GLN A 737 12.24 6.48 22.79
C GLN A 737 12.79 7.77 22.20
N ASN A 738 13.68 8.42 22.96
CA ASN A 738 14.45 9.58 22.53
C ASN A 738 15.72 9.13 21.80
N LEU A 739 15.94 9.68 20.60
CA LEU A 739 17.03 9.35 19.70
C LEU A 739 18.19 10.34 19.77
N SER A 740 18.06 11.45 20.52
CA SER A 740 19.07 12.50 20.65
C SER A 740 19.57 12.70 22.08
N ALA A 741 20.55 13.60 22.24
CA ALA A 741 21.10 13.96 23.55
C ALA A 741 20.25 14.99 24.33
N ASN A 742 19.21 15.54 23.72
CA ASN A 742 18.30 16.51 24.33
C ASN A 742 17.38 15.83 25.36
N SER A 743 16.56 16.58 26.10
CA SER A 743 15.60 15.99 27.05
C SER A 743 14.26 16.71 26.94
N TYR A 744 13.19 15.93 27.06
CA TYR A 744 11.83 16.33 26.67
C TYR A 744 10.83 15.99 27.76
N ASP A 745 9.82 16.84 27.91
CA ASP A 745 8.65 16.58 28.72
C ASP A 745 7.44 16.53 27.76
N LEU A 746 6.85 15.35 27.61
CA LEU A 746 5.73 15.11 26.70
C LEU A 746 4.44 14.93 27.50
N ASP A 747 3.37 15.63 27.13
CA ASP A 747 2.02 15.26 27.51
C ASP A 747 1.50 14.15 26.58
N VAL A 748 0.67 13.25 27.10
CA VAL A 748 0.19 12.07 26.36
C VAL A 748 -1.32 11.90 26.55
N SER A 749 -2.05 11.97 25.44
CA SER A 749 -3.53 11.99 25.40
C SER A 749 -4.10 10.97 24.41
N TYR A 750 -5.33 10.51 24.62
CA TYR A 750 -6.07 9.72 23.62
C TYR A 750 -7.14 10.58 22.96
N GLN A 751 -7.05 10.72 21.65
CA GLN A 751 -8.07 11.36 20.82
C GLN A 751 -8.88 10.31 20.07
N VAL A 752 -10.09 10.04 20.54
CA VAL A 752 -11.07 9.21 19.81
C VAL A 752 -11.35 9.80 18.42
N ARG A 753 -11.58 8.91 17.45
CA ARG A 753 -12.02 9.23 16.08
C ARG A 753 -13.23 8.39 15.67
N SER A 754 -13.30 7.13 16.13
CA SER A 754 -14.46 6.24 16.03
C SER A 754 -14.80 5.81 17.46
N ASP A 755 -15.92 6.31 17.99
CA ASP A 755 -16.36 6.14 19.39
C ASP A 755 -17.32 4.96 19.50
N HIS A 756 -16.93 3.89 20.21
CA HIS A 756 -17.85 2.81 20.54
C HIS A 756 -18.52 3.08 21.90
N PRO A 757 -19.86 3.24 21.96
CA PRO A 757 -20.56 3.87 23.10
C PRO A 757 -20.52 3.09 24.44
N ASN A 758 -19.94 1.89 24.45
CA ASN A 758 -19.73 1.02 25.61
C ASN A 758 -18.25 0.57 25.75
N VAL A 759 -17.32 1.34 25.20
CA VAL A 759 -15.86 1.21 25.37
C VAL A 759 -15.31 2.44 26.10
N THR A 760 -14.16 2.32 26.73
CA THR A 760 -13.38 3.44 27.24
C THR A 760 -11.90 3.11 27.13
N VAL A 761 -11.15 3.97 26.44
CA VAL A 761 -9.68 3.91 26.37
C VAL A 761 -9.09 4.94 27.33
N THR A 762 -8.13 4.51 28.15
CA THR A 762 -7.45 5.35 29.14
C THR A 762 -5.94 5.23 29.04
N VAL A 763 -5.21 6.27 29.45
CA VAL A 763 -3.77 6.44 29.24
C VAL A 763 -3.10 6.75 30.59
N ASN A 764 -2.02 6.03 30.93
CA ASN A 764 -1.29 6.24 32.18
C ASN A 764 0.23 5.93 32.04
N PRO A 765 1.14 6.85 32.44
CA PRO A 765 0.87 8.22 32.86
C PRO A 765 0.39 9.09 31.68
N SER A 766 -0.27 10.21 31.98
CA SER A 766 -0.68 11.20 30.98
C SER A 766 0.43 12.19 30.59
N SER A 767 1.65 11.99 31.11
CA SER A 767 2.86 12.72 30.70
C SER A 767 4.12 11.94 31.07
N VAL A 768 5.22 12.17 30.34
CA VAL A 768 6.52 11.50 30.52
C VAL A 768 7.70 12.46 30.34
N THR A 769 8.72 12.32 31.19
CA THR A 769 10.02 12.96 31.00
C THR A 769 10.99 11.98 30.33
N LEU A 770 11.48 12.32 29.13
CA LEU A 770 12.51 11.59 28.40
C LEU A 770 13.88 12.24 28.61
N ALA A 771 14.80 11.52 29.25
CA ALA A 771 16.21 11.89 29.26
C ALA A 771 16.86 11.68 27.87
N GLY A 772 18.01 12.32 27.62
CA GLY A 772 18.80 12.13 26.40
C GLY A 772 19.22 10.68 26.18
N ASN A 773 18.92 10.14 25.00
CA ASN A 773 19.06 8.72 24.61
C ASN A 773 18.29 7.77 25.54
N GLY A 774 17.28 8.27 26.26
CA GLY A 774 16.44 7.52 27.18
C GLY A 774 15.12 7.07 26.56
N SER A 775 14.35 6.34 27.35
CA SER A 775 13.02 5.86 26.97
C SER A 775 12.05 5.88 28.15
N ALA A 776 10.76 6.01 27.84
CA ALA A 776 9.65 5.92 28.78
C ALA A 776 8.59 4.95 28.24
N THR A 777 7.66 4.53 29.08
CA THR A 777 6.56 3.63 28.71
C THR A 777 5.24 4.22 29.18
N VAL A 778 4.22 4.12 28.34
CA VAL A 778 2.84 4.52 28.67
C VAL A 778 1.92 3.33 28.49
N ASP A 779 1.15 3.02 29.52
CA ASP A 779 0.14 1.98 29.50
C ASP A 779 -1.18 2.56 28.98
N VAL A 780 -1.72 1.93 27.94
CA VAL A 780 -3.04 2.24 27.37
C VAL A 780 -3.97 1.09 27.72
N THR A 781 -5.04 1.40 28.45
CA THR A 781 -6.02 0.42 28.93
C THR A 781 -7.34 0.58 28.20
N PHE A 782 -7.75 -0.49 27.53
CA PHE A 782 -9.00 -0.64 26.80
C PHE A 782 -9.99 -1.40 27.68
N GLU A 783 -11.11 -0.76 28.02
CA GLU A 783 -12.21 -1.36 28.79
C GLU A 783 -13.50 -1.39 27.96
N ALA A 784 -14.24 -2.49 28.01
CA ALA A 784 -15.50 -2.67 27.26
C ALA A 784 -16.56 -3.42 28.09
N MET A 785 -17.81 -2.97 28.04
CA MET A 785 -18.94 -3.61 28.72
C MET A 785 -20.13 -3.75 27.76
N LEU A 786 -20.21 -4.88 27.07
CA LEU A 786 -21.25 -5.12 26.06
C LEU A 786 -22.47 -5.86 26.63
N ASP A 787 -23.65 -5.52 26.13
CA ASP A 787 -24.94 -6.10 26.54
C ASP A 787 -25.76 -6.62 25.34
N ASN A 788 -26.93 -7.19 25.60
CA ASN A 788 -27.82 -7.74 24.55
C ASN A 788 -28.62 -6.66 23.78
N ALA A 789 -28.30 -5.37 23.91
CA ALA A 789 -28.94 -4.34 23.11
C ALA A 789 -28.44 -4.39 21.66
N ALA A 790 -29.36 -4.29 20.69
CA ALA A 790 -29.07 -4.30 19.25
C ALA A 790 -28.43 -2.99 18.74
N THR A 791 -27.62 -2.33 19.58
CA THR A 791 -27.01 -1.01 19.38
C THR A 791 -25.55 -0.96 19.87
N ASN A 792 -24.93 -2.10 20.21
CA ASN A 792 -23.48 -2.22 20.41
C ASN A 792 -22.77 -2.32 19.04
N VAL A 793 -22.92 -1.27 18.24
CA VAL A 793 -22.42 -1.18 16.86
C VAL A 793 -22.26 0.28 16.49
N ASN A 794 -21.12 0.65 15.90
CA ASN A 794 -20.90 2.03 15.50
C ASN A 794 -21.73 2.35 14.24
N THR A 795 -22.55 3.39 14.32
CA THR A 795 -23.44 3.84 13.22
C THR A 795 -22.83 4.94 12.36
N TYR A 796 -21.59 5.34 12.66
CA TYR A 796 -20.78 6.19 11.79
C TYR A 796 -20.05 5.35 10.73
N GLU A 797 -20.41 5.55 9.46
CA GLU A 797 -19.49 6.05 8.42
C GLU A 797 -20.27 6.30 7.11
N PRO A 798 -20.44 7.55 6.64
CA PRO A 798 -21.28 7.87 5.48
C PRO A 798 -20.53 7.75 4.13
N MET A 799 -19.84 6.63 3.88
CA MET A 799 -19.13 6.36 2.63
C MET A 799 -19.73 5.20 1.81
N ILE A 800 -20.50 5.58 0.78
CA ILE A 800 -20.92 4.80 -0.40
C ILE A 800 -21.37 3.34 -0.13
N GLY A 801 -22.69 3.15 -0.06
CA GLY A 801 -23.35 1.92 -0.50
C GLY A 801 -23.61 0.87 0.56
N ASP A 802 -22.62 0.48 1.36
CA ASP A 802 -22.79 -0.48 2.46
C ASP A 802 -22.88 0.24 3.81
N THR A 803 -23.99 0.02 4.53
CA THR A 803 -24.22 0.56 5.88
C THR A 803 -24.07 -0.47 6.97
N SER A 804 -23.39 -1.60 6.70
CA SER A 804 -23.09 -2.66 7.67
C SER A 804 -22.27 -2.11 8.84
N PRO A 805 -22.87 -1.98 10.05
CA PRO A 805 -22.20 -1.32 11.15
C PRO A 805 -21.23 -2.31 11.82
N MET A 806 -20.07 -1.81 12.22
CA MET A 806 -19.03 -2.58 12.91
C MET A 806 -18.89 -2.04 14.35
N PRO A 807 -18.65 -2.90 15.37
CA PRO A 807 -18.39 -2.46 16.73
C PRO A 807 -16.92 -2.02 16.87
N GLU A 808 -16.57 -0.86 16.30
CA GLU A 808 -15.19 -0.34 16.29
C GLU A 808 -15.01 0.81 17.28
N GLU A 809 -13.95 0.72 18.09
CA GLU A 809 -13.32 1.83 18.81
C GLU A 809 -11.97 2.13 18.13
N ALA A 810 -11.72 3.39 17.78
CA ALA A 810 -10.48 3.79 17.14
C ALA A 810 -10.12 5.26 17.39
N GLY A 811 -8.82 5.55 17.47
CA GLY A 811 -8.32 6.90 17.71
C GLY A 811 -6.80 7.00 17.69
N ILE A 812 -6.28 8.16 18.07
CA ILE A 812 -4.84 8.46 18.10
C ILE A 812 -4.41 8.64 19.54
N LEU A 813 -3.39 7.89 19.99
CA LEU A 813 -2.57 8.29 21.12
C LEU A 813 -1.64 9.41 20.62
N LEU A 814 -1.88 10.63 21.10
CA LEU A 814 -1.09 11.81 20.75
C LEU A 814 -0.05 12.06 21.85
N LEU A 815 1.17 12.40 21.44
CA LEU A 815 2.26 12.83 22.31
C LEU A 815 2.63 14.25 21.91
N GLU A 816 2.44 15.20 22.83
CA GLU A 816 2.58 16.64 22.61
C GLU A 816 3.82 17.14 23.37
N ASP A 817 4.80 17.74 22.69
CA ASP A 817 6.00 18.31 23.34
C ASP A 817 5.64 19.61 24.09
N GLN A 818 5.80 19.63 25.41
CA GLN A 818 5.56 20.84 26.22
C GLN A 818 6.48 22.01 25.84
N GLY A 819 7.61 21.74 25.19
CA GLY A 819 8.48 22.76 24.61
C GLY A 819 7.98 23.37 23.29
N MET A 820 7.08 22.68 22.57
CA MET A 820 6.71 22.95 21.18
C MET A 820 7.93 23.12 20.24
N LEU A 821 8.97 22.31 20.48
CA LEU A 821 10.21 22.30 19.70
C LEU A 821 10.19 21.26 18.56
N HIS A 822 9.32 20.25 18.66
CA HIS A 822 9.14 19.17 17.70
C HIS A 822 7.66 18.97 17.36
N PRO A 823 7.33 18.35 16.21
CA PRO A 823 5.95 18.04 15.81
C PRO A 823 5.29 17.01 16.75
N ASP A 824 3.97 17.11 16.93
CA ASP A 824 3.18 16.14 17.71
C ASP A 824 3.30 14.73 17.12
N LEU A 825 3.56 13.73 17.97
CA LEU A 825 3.72 12.34 17.55
C LEU A 825 2.43 11.54 17.74
N ARG A 826 2.16 10.64 16.80
CA ARG A 826 0.96 9.80 16.77
C ARG A 826 1.27 8.32 16.87
N VAL A 827 0.56 7.61 17.74
CA VAL A 827 0.45 6.15 17.69
C VAL A 827 -1.02 5.80 17.49
N PRO A 828 -1.42 5.22 16.35
CA PRO A 828 -2.79 4.79 16.12
C PRO A 828 -3.22 3.71 17.13
N VAL A 829 -4.48 3.77 17.54
CA VAL A 829 -5.13 2.83 18.46
C VAL A 829 -6.42 2.31 17.82
N TYR A 830 -6.65 1.00 17.87
CA TYR A 830 -7.82 0.36 17.27
C TYR A 830 -8.23 -0.90 18.04
N GLY A 831 -9.52 -1.17 18.19
CA GLY A 831 -10.06 -2.42 18.73
C GLY A 831 -11.50 -2.66 18.31
N MET A 832 -11.85 -3.92 18.01
CA MET A 832 -13.19 -4.30 17.55
C MET A 832 -13.84 -5.32 18.52
N PRO A 833 -14.38 -4.87 19.67
CA PRO A 833 -14.96 -5.76 20.67
C PRO A 833 -16.22 -6.47 20.17
N GLN A 834 -16.36 -7.75 20.52
CA GLN A 834 -17.46 -8.62 20.11
C GLN A 834 -18.13 -9.26 21.32
N ILE A 835 -19.45 -9.42 21.29
CA ILE A 835 -20.18 -10.14 22.35
C ILE A 835 -19.94 -11.64 22.19
N THR A 836 -19.56 -12.31 23.28
CA THR A 836 -19.61 -13.78 23.39
C THR A 836 -20.60 -14.23 24.46
N ALA A 837 -21.08 -15.46 24.35
CA ALA A 837 -22.01 -16.12 25.26
C ALA A 837 -21.31 -17.30 25.94
N ALA A 838 -21.52 -17.47 27.25
CA ALA A 838 -21.02 -18.65 27.97
C ALA A 838 -21.84 -19.87 27.56
N MET A 839 -21.22 -20.83 26.86
CA MET A 839 -21.85 -22.08 26.41
C MET A 839 -21.09 -23.29 26.93
N ASP A 840 -21.82 -24.20 27.58
CA ASP A 840 -21.40 -25.58 27.79
C ASP A 840 -21.86 -26.44 26.60
N ALA A 841 -21.02 -27.39 26.18
CA ALA A 841 -21.37 -28.43 25.23
C ALA A 841 -21.36 -29.79 25.94
N THR A 842 -22.46 -30.55 25.85
CA THR A 842 -22.57 -31.88 26.43
C THR A 842 -22.80 -32.94 25.35
N THR A 843 -21.93 -33.94 25.30
CA THR A 843 -21.99 -35.06 24.36
C THR A 843 -22.56 -36.31 25.04
N ASP A 844 -23.77 -36.72 24.64
CA ASP A 844 -24.30 -38.03 25.02
C ASP A 844 -23.79 -39.09 24.04
N LEU A 845 -22.69 -39.75 24.42
CA LEU A 845 -22.13 -40.90 23.70
C LEU A 845 -22.96 -42.17 23.97
N GLY A 846 -24.21 -42.14 23.52
CA GLY A 846 -25.13 -43.27 23.59
C GLY A 846 -24.60 -44.52 22.88
N ASN A 847 -25.03 -45.70 23.35
CA ASN A 847 -24.51 -47.01 22.91
C ASN A 847 -24.96 -47.44 21.48
N ALA A 848 -24.78 -46.60 20.45
CA ALA A 848 -24.98 -46.98 19.04
C ALA A 848 -24.19 -46.08 18.07
N PHE A 849 -23.73 -46.67 16.95
CA PHE A 849 -23.16 -45.93 15.82
C PHE A 849 -24.26 -45.24 14.97
N GLN A 850 -25.05 -44.35 15.58
CA GLN A 850 -26.13 -43.59 14.92
C GLN A 850 -26.14 -42.11 15.32
N GLY A 851 -25.04 -41.42 15.02
CA GLY A 851 -24.87 -39.98 15.25
C GLY A 851 -24.36 -39.65 16.66
N ILE A 852 -23.69 -38.51 16.77
CA ILE A 852 -23.33 -37.88 18.05
C ILE A 852 -24.26 -36.69 18.23
N ASN A 853 -25.05 -36.68 19.31
CA ASN A 853 -25.82 -35.50 19.69
C ASN A 853 -24.96 -34.63 20.60
N VAL A 854 -24.52 -33.47 20.09
CA VAL A 854 -23.92 -32.41 20.88
C VAL A 854 -25.04 -31.47 21.33
N VAL A 855 -25.30 -31.42 22.63
CA VAL A 855 -26.29 -30.50 23.22
C VAL A 855 -25.56 -29.29 23.78
N PHE A 856 -25.73 -28.15 23.11
CA PHE A 856 -25.27 -26.85 23.60
C PHE A 856 -26.28 -26.26 24.57
N SER A 857 -25.80 -25.74 25.69
CA SER A 857 -26.61 -25.04 26.71
C SER A 857 -25.78 -23.92 27.33
N GLY A 858 -26.35 -22.74 27.53
CA GLY A 858 -25.56 -21.60 27.99
C GLY A 858 -26.37 -20.42 28.51
N THR A 859 -25.66 -19.36 28.86
CA THR A 859 -26.22 -18.07 29.28
C THR A 859 -25.53 -16.93 28.52
N GLY A 860 -26.29 -16.21 27.72
CA GLY A 860 -25.82 -15.13 26.84
C GLY A 860 -26.84 -14.85 25.73
N VAL A 861 -26.38 -14.19 24.67
CA VAL A 861 -27.16 -13.75 23.49
C VAL A 861 -28.16 -14.80 22.98
N ASP A 862 -29.43 -14.40 22.81
CA ASP A 862 -30.45 -15.16 22.10
C ASP A 862 -30.56 -14.62 20.65
N THR A 863 -30.19 -15.46 19.67
CA THR A 863 -30.19 -15.09 18.24
C THR A 863 -31.44 -15.53 17.49
N SER A 864 -32.48 -16.06 18.17
CA SER A 864 -33.60 -16.76 17.53
C SER A 864 -34.57 -15.89 16.69
N GLY A 865 -34.20 -14.66 16.33
CA GLY A 865 -35.06 -13.72 15.58
C GLY A 865 -34.36 -12.82 14.56
N SER A 866 -33.03 -12.71 14.54
CA SER A 866 -32.29 -11.77 13.67
C SER A 866 -31.80 -12.44 12.37
N GLY A 867 -32.71 -12.61 11.41
CA GLY A 867 -32.39 -13.06 10.05
C GLY A 867 -31.68 -11.98 9.21
N GLY A 868 -30.46 -11.59 9.60
CA GLY A 868 -29.63 -10.64 8.84
C GLY A 868 -28.42 -10.11 9.61
N VAL A 869 -27.24 -10.24 8.98
CA VAL A 869 -25.95 -9.56 9.25
C VAL A 869 -25.23 -9.84 10.59
N GLY A 870 -24.00 -10.34 10.50
CA GLY A 870 -22.88 -9.95 11.40
C GLY A 870 -22.68 -10.67 12.73
N ALA A 871 -23.67 -11.40 13.27
CA ALA A 871 -23.58 -11.99 14.61
C ALA A 871 -22.82 -13.34 14.69
N ASP A 872 -21.52 -13.34 14.37
CA ASP A 872 -20.61 -14.48 14.60
C ASP A 872 -20.36 -14.69 16.11
N ILE A 873 -21.25 -15.42 16.78
CA ILE A 873 -21.03 -15.82 18.17
C ILE A 873 -19.96 -16.91 18.22
N VAL A 874 -18.73 -16.52 18.54
CA VAL A 874 -17.66 -17.46 18.90
C VAL A 874 -18.02 -18.15 20.21
N SER A 875 -18.57 -19.37 20.10
CA SER A 875 -18.84 -20.26 21.22
C SER A 875 -17.53 -20.76 21.81
N LEU A 876 -17.31 -20.52 23.11
CA LEU A 876 -16.09 -20.90 23.82
C LEU A 876 -16.06 -22.39 24.24
N ALA A 877 -16.71 -23.25 23.44
CA ALA A 877 -16.58 -24.70 23.54
C ALA A 877 -15.16 -25.13 23.17
N THR A 878 -14.51 -25.91 24.04
CA THR A 878 -13.08 -26.25 23.94
C THR A 878 -12.70 -26.99 22.65
N LEU A 879 -11.59 -26.58 22.02
CA LEU A 879 -11.03 -27.23 20.83
C LEU A 879 -10.94 -28.76 20.97
N THR A 880 -11.84 -29.50 20.31
CA THR A 880 -11.67 -30.92 20.01
C THR A 880 -12.59 -31.36 18.87
N GLU A 881 -12.13 -32.33 18.06
CA GLU A 881 -12.85 -33.06 16.99
C GLU A 881 -13.35 -32.21 15.79
N ALA A 882 -12.67 -32.25 14.63
CA ALA A 882 -12.66 -33.34 13.63
C ALA A 882 -13.95 -33.40 12.78
N GLY A 883 -13.87 -32.95 11.52
CA GLY A 883 -15.04 -32.68 10.68
C GLY A 883 -15.42 -33.74 9.63
N ARG A 884 -16.53 -33.47 8.92
CA ARG A 884 -16.90 -34.09 7.62
C ARG A 884 -17.73 -33.12 6.77
N ARG A 885 -17.40 -33.00 5.47
CA ARG A 885 -18.33 -32.50 4.44
C ARG A 885 -19.46 -33.53 4.22
N GLY A 886 -20.67 -33.10 3.84
CA GLY A 886 -21.81 -34.04 3.68
C GLY A 886 -23.15 -33.50 3.17
N SER A 887 -23.16 -32.72 2.08
CA SER A 887 -24.24 -32.59 1.08
C SER A 887 -25.73 -32.84 1.47
N GLY A 888 -26.57 -31.81 1.29
CA GLY A 888 -27.98 -31.94 0.89
C GLY A 888 -29.01 -31.73 2.01
N GLY A 889 -29.89 -30.74 1.82
CA GLY A 889 -30.95 -30.32 2.74
C GLY A 889 -31.44 -28.94 2.39
#